data_AF-A0A970S481-F1
#
_entry.id   AF-A0A970S481-F1
#
_cell.length_a   1.000
_cell.length_b   1.000
_cell.length_c   1.000
_cell.angle_alpha   90.00
_cell.angle_beta   90.00
_cell.angle_gamma   90.00
#
_symmetry.space_group_name_H-M   'P 1'
#
loop_
_entity.id
_entity.type
_entity.pdbx_description
1 polymer ?
#
loop_
_entity_poly.entity_id
_entity_poly.type
_entity_poly.pdbx_seq_one_letter_code
_entity_poly.pdbx_strand_id
1 'polypeptide(L)'
;MKKRVISAALICIMLLAPFILSSCGDPPPPEPIPAKVYTLYTICGEGTTQEAIKEVELSLNRIIFYQLGVNVKLIMVTEDEYDELIEKNLAEVKAYEEAKKKKPSKNTSGESNDSAADSSSNNGKNESSEVLTGEDYISMLERGEEYVLQRPRVDIFLVKGYDKYIDLVGKELLADLTEKIKTEGKLIQDYVFPSFIEAAKVPNAKGIRKVYGIPMNKGIGKYDYIVFDKEYLDKYEVDADTMTNLWDLEYYLKTIAENEPELVPLGNIFDAPEVAYLFDDGFTSYIKNGTTVEETYKDNSVLDYFTLIARYRAMGYLQNEGENSRWAVKFVRGTFEDIERLEKENNHNYDYAIHSYPVATNEDLLETLFCVSTYTVADELNDVVELLEYIESNPAAANLLLHGVAGTHYELDEKNQVVRLSNDYNMEVKYTGNAFLTYTYKGENPDKWEKLKVQNIDSLKTTMQSASLGFAYYPVGIKNPNNNSELIYEPNYVNIIKEHTAAFYPDLINGTILDVEWQDIVDLVGPKVTDALTKDIKTRYENEFNAVVLAEKAEKYAKGTALYTKIEEAAYKKAWEYYYTTSNKNNIRKNVKAAEAAKPENAGLSDSELDALVNQICTDEYMIQQIQTSFSKQIEEKKLVEINKYITTQTNTDFNAYKDTDEYKARLDAVLNSEEYLEEILNATGENVFESHFDLCLVEINAYLQGLIKERIDAFFVELNADLKDKYIKFQNEYIAMFPFDDPQARSIPDYRIAISNVVEEAKKDRVSMTSALRTELTNIVRAELGEGALNEDVNNTVKERLTDAWIQNVVMETFAYNSDPNTQIKDSTENLRAIVNDYITLAIVEDMYDDVILGSFEKAIGLIRTIDVDLTAGAAKGNGGNNGDTSDEPGDQTSDDASDDTSGGSGGNGDGGGEEEPLVDIETVELYPLIFKKRIEKQYYTYKPLPTV
;
A
#
# COMPACT_ATOMS: atom_id res chain seq x y z
N MET A 1 -22.64 20.50 67.01
CA MET A 1 -21.29 20.28 67.59
C MET A 1 -21.19 18.87 68.21
N LYS A 2 -20.89 17.82 67.44
CA LYS A 2 -20.63 16.46 68.00
C LYS A 2 -19.49 15.66 67.34
N LYS A 3 -19.16 15.87 66.04
CA LYS A 3 -18.06 15.13 65.38
C LYS A 3 -16.65 15.58 65.82
N ARG A 4 -16.41 16.86 66.11
CA ARG A 4 -15.07 17.39 66.51
C ARG A 4 -14.54 16.88 67.86
N VAL A 5 -15.38 16.31 68.73
CA VAL A 5 -14.95 15.76 70.03
C VAL A 5 -14.39 14.35 69.89
N ILE A 6 -14.92 13.55 68.94
CA ILE A 6 -14.49 12.16 68.74
C ILE A 6 -13.10 12.11 68.08
N SER A 7 -12.83 12.98 67.11
CA SER A 7 -11.51 13.09 66.47
C SER A 7 -10.40 13.44 67.46
N ALA A 8 -10.67 14.33 68.43
CA ALA A 8 -9.70 14.67 69.47
C ALA A 8 -9.39 13.47 70.39
N ALA A 9 -10.40 12.69 70.76
CA ALA A 9 -10.20 11.48 71.58
C ALA A 9 -9.38 10.40 70.85
N LEU A 10 -9.62 10.20 69.54
CA LEU A 10 -8.85 9.24 68.72
C LEU A 10 -7.38 9.65 68.58
N ILE A 11 -7.10 10.93 68.34
CA ILE A 11 -5.72 11.45 68.26
C ILE A 11 -4.99 11.28 69.59
N CYS A 12 -5.63 11.57 70.73
CA CYS A 12 -5.04 11.34 72.05
C CYS A 12 -4.77 9.85 72.37
N ILE A 13 -5.52 8.91 71.79
CA ILE A 13 -5.28 7.47 71.97
C ILE A 13 -4.13 6.98 71.08
N MET A 14 -4.04 7.44 69.84
CA MET A 14 -2.93 7.10 68.93
C MET A 14 -1.59 7.68 69.41
N LEU A 15 -1.58 8.86 70.04
CA LEU A 15 -0.37 9.49 70.59
C LEU A 15 0.12 8.89 71.93
N LEU A 16 -0.60 7.94 72.53
CA LEU A 16 -0.22 7.31 73.80
C LEU A 16 0.20 5.82 73.67
N ALA A 17 0.18 5.27 72.46
CA ALA A 17 0.55 3.87 72.20
C ALA A 17 2.03 3.48 72.50
N PRO A 18 3.05 4.36 72.32
CA PRO A 18 4.45 3.94 72.51
C PRO A 18 4.92 3.79 73.98
N PHE A 19 4.17 4.31 74.95
CA PHE A 19 4.63 4.39 76.34
C PHE A 19 3.88 3.44 77.29
N ILE A 20 4.20 2.14 77.20
CA ILE A 20 4.41 1.20 78.33
C ILE A 20 4.95 -0.13 77.76
N LEU A 21 6.28 -0.30 77.86
CA LEU A 21 7.03 -1.54 78.16
C LEU A 21 8.49 -1.39 77.71
N SER A 22 9.34 -0.91 78.61
CA SER A 22 10.79 -0.85 78.36
C SER A 22 11.41 -2.25 78.42
N SER A 23 11.53 -2.91 77.28
CA SER A 23 12.52 -3.96 77.05
C SER A 23 13.67 -3.34 76.26
N CYS A 24 14.88 -3.31 76.82
CA CYS A 24 16.01 -2.73 76.12
C CYS A 24 16.46 -3.63 74.97
N GLY A 25 16.35 -3.08 73.78
CA GLY A 25 16.88 -3.61 72.52
C GLY A 25 16.52 -2.59 71.46
N ASP A 26 17.52 -1.90 70.92
CA ASP A 26 17.32 -1.06 69.76
C ASP A 26 16.72 -1.93 68.64
N PRO A 27 15.74 -1.44 67.86
CA PRO A 27 15.33 -2.17 66.65
C PRO A 27 16.60 -2.37 65.81
N PRO A 28 16.82 -3.58 65.25
CA PRO A 28 17.98 -3.80 64.39
C PRO A 28 17.97 -2.74 63.28
N PRO A 29 19.13 -2.17 62.91
CA PRO A 29 19.18 -1.23 61.81
C PRO A 29 18.55 -1.89 60.57
N PRO A 30 17.80 -1.14 59.75
CA PRO A 30 17.17 -1.71 58.56
C PRO A 30 18.25 -2.39 57.72
N GLU A 31 17.99 -3.62 57.28
CA GLU A 31 18.95 -4.39 56.50
C GLU A 31 19.32 -3.59 55.22
N PRO A 32 20.62 -3.42 54.92
CA PRO A 32 21.06 -2.55 53.83
C PRO A 32 20.51 -3.05 52.50
N ILE A 33 19.71 -2.20 51.84
CA ILE A 33 19.08 -2.52 50.56
C ILE A 33 20.17 -2.44 49.47
N PRO A 34 20.45 -3.52 48.72
CA PRO A 34 21.44 -3.49 47.65
C PRO A 34 21.11 -2.46 46.57
N ALA A 35 22.11 -1.76 46.06
CA ALA A 35 21.98 -0.80 44.97
C ALA A 35 21.39 -1.47 43.71
N LYS A 36 20.25 -0.97 43.23
CA LYS A 36 19.68 -1.32 41.92
C LYS A 36 20.40 -0.53 40.84
N VAL A 37 21.52 -1.07 40.32
CA VAL A 37 22.29 -0.42 39.25
C VAL A 37 21.91 -0.98 37.87
N TYR A 38 21.43 -0.11 36.99
CA TYR A 38 21.13 -0.39 35.59
C TYR A 38 22.11 0.34 34.67
N THR A 39 22.27 -0.18 33.45
CA THR A 39 23.13 0.39 32.41
C THR A 39 22.32 1.22 31.43
N LEU A 40 22.86 2.39 31.09
CA LEU A 40 22.38 3.26 30.01
C LEU A 40 23.53 3.46 29.02
N TYR A 41 23.41 2.84 27.85
CA TYR A 41 24.33 3.04 26.72
C TYR A 41 23.78 4.10 25.77
N THR A 42 24.57 5.12 25.47
CA THR A 42 24.27 6.15 24.46
C THR A 42 25.57 6.69 23.85
N ILE A 43 25.49 7.68 22.96
CA ILE A 43 26.61 8.20 22.19
C ILE A 43 27.03 9.59 22.71
N CYS A 44 28.34 9.84 22.77
CA CYS A 44 28.92 11.15 22.99
C CYS A 44 29.59 11.69 21.72
N GLY A 45 29.62 13.00 21.56
CA GLY A 45 30.32 13.67 20.46
C GLY A 45 31.83 13.72 20.68
N GLU A 46 32.58 13.90 19.59
CA GLU A 46 34.05 14.03 19.63
C GLU A 46 34.55 15.01 20.70
N GLY A 47 35.68 14.68 21.31
CA GLY A 47 36.32 15.48 22.36
C GLY A 47 35.81 15.21 23.78
N THR A 48 34.70 14.48 23.94
CA THR A 48 34.17 14.12 25.27
C THR A 48 35.17 13.30 26.10
N THR A 49 35.32 13.67 27.37
CA THR A 49 36.26 13.04 28.32
C THR A 49 35.55 12.07 29.27
N GLN A 50 36.26 11.03 29.71
CA GLN A 50 35.70 10.04 30.65
C GLN A 50 35.49 10.63 32.06
N GLU A 51 36.28 11.64 32.43
CA GLU A 51 36.08 12.46 33.62
C GLU A 51 34.74 13.21 33.57
N ALA A 52 34.42 13.88 32.46
CA ALA A 52 33.14 14.57 32.29
C ALA A 52 31.94 13.61 32.24
N ILE A 53 32.08 12.45 31.58
CA ILE A 53 31.07 11.39 31.61
C ILE A 53 30.79 10.96 33.05
N LYS A 54 31.80 10.86 33.91
CA LYS A 54 31.65 10.56 35.35
C LYS A 54 30.99 11.68 36.15
N GLU A 55 31.26 12.95 35.84
CA GLU A 55 30.53 14.07 36.46
C GLU A 55 29.04 14.08 36.09
N VAL A 56 28.71 13.70 34.86
CA VAL A 56 27.32 13.55 34.40
C VAL A 56 26.67 12.29 35.00
N GLU A 57 27.37 11.16 35.06
CA GLU A 57 26.93 9.93 35.75
C GLU A 57 26.56 10.23 37.21
N LEU A 58 27.44 10.91 37.96
CA LEU A 58 27.20 11.35 39.33
C LEU A 58 26.00 12.29 39.43
N SER A 59 25.88 13.26 38.52
CA SER A 59 24.82 14.28 38.56
C SER A 59 23.44 13.72 38.20
N LEU A 60 23.36 12.78 37.26
CA LEU A 60 22.16 12.02 36.95
C LEU A 60 21.75 11.13 38.13
N ASN A 61 22.68 10.40 38.73
CA ASN A 61 22.40 9.55 39.90
C ASN A 61 21.85 10.38 41.09
N ARG A 62 22.36 11.59 41.31
CA ARG A 62 21.86 12.51 42.36
C ARG A 62 20.41 12.97 42.17
N ILE A 63 19.82 12.87 40.97
CA ILE A 63 18.40 13.17 40.76
C ILE A 63 17.54 11.89 40.62
N ILE A 64 18.07 10.86 39.96
CA ILE A 64 17.37 9.58 39.72
C ILE A 64 17.19 8.80 41.02
N PHE A 65 18.24 8.67 41.84
CA PHE A 65 18.20 7.82 43.04
C PHE A 65 17.18 8.30 44.07
N TYR A 66 17.11 9.60 44.35
CA TYR A 66 16.15 10.14 45.33
C TYR A 66 14.71 10.18 44.81
N GLN A 67 14.48 9.95 43.51
CA GLN A 67 13.13 9.91 42.92
C GLN A 67 12.62 8.49 42.66
N LEU A 68 13.48 7.57 42.22
CA LEU A 68 13.12 6.20 41.83
C LEU A 68 13.74 5.10 42.73
N GLY A 69 14.75 5.42 43.54
CA GLY A 69 15.48 4.42 44.33
C GLY A 69 16.44 3.54 43.52
N VAL A 70 16.77 3.93 42.29
CA VAL A 70 17.67 3.21 41.37
C VAL A 70 18.90 4.04 41.01
N ASN A 71 19.94 3.38 40.52
CA ASN A 71 21.19 3.97 40.08
C ASN A 71 21.47 3.64 38.61
N VAL A 72 22.20 4.53 37.92
CA VAL A 72 22.51 4.39 36.49
C VAL A 72 24.02 4.39 36.29
N LYS A 73 24.57 3.29 35.77
CA LYS A 73 25.89 3.28 35.15
C LYS A 73 25.74 3.81 33.72
N LEU A 74 26.09 5.08 33.53
CA LEU A 74 26.18 5.73 32.23
C LEU A 74 27.40 5.17 31.48
N ILE A 75 27.20 4.80 30.21
CA ILE A 75 28.24 4.30 29.31
C ILE A 75 28.08 5.05 27.98
N MET A 76 29.12 5.79 27.60
CA MET A 76 29.16 6.59 26.39
C MET A 76 30.46 6.34 25.65
N VAL A 77 30.38 6.26 24.32
CA VAL A 77 31.50 6.20 23.38
C VAL A 77 31.18 7.05 22.15
N THR A 78 32.13 7.21 21.23
CA THR A 78 31.89 7.92 19.96
C THR A 78 30.95 7.14 19.05
N GLU A 79 30.36 7.81 18.04
CA GLU A 79 29.40 7.15 17.13
C GLU A 79 30.00 5.95 16.38
N ASP A 80 31.28 6.04 15.98
CA ASP A 80 32.03 5.00 15.28
C ASP A 80 32.30 3.75 16.15
N GLU A 81 32.46 3.93 17.47
CA GLU A 81 32.75 2.85 18.42
C GLU A 81 31.48 2.16 18.95
N TYR A 82 30.32 2.80 18.79
CA TYR A 82 29.10 2.46 19.51
C TYR A 82 28.49 1.11 19.10
N ASP A 83 28.36 0.85 17.80
CA ASP A 83 27.68 -0.35 17.32
C ASP A 83 28.49 -1.62 17.60
N GLU A 84 29.83 -1.57 17.49
CA GLU A 84 30.72 -2.67 17.91
C GLU A 84 30.61 -2.94 19.42
N LEU A 85 30.53 -1.89 20.25
CA LEU A 85 30.38 -2.00 21.70
C LEU A 85 29.07 -2.72 22.08
N ILE A 86 27.95 -2.34 21.44
CA ILE A 86 26.63 -2.95 21.70
C ILE A 86 26.60 -4.41 21.27
N GLU A 87 27.06 -4.74 20.06
CA GLU A 87 27.04 -6.13 19.58
C GLU A 87 27.93 -7.04 20.42
N LYS A 88 29.13 -6.58 20.79
CA LYS A 88 30.02 -7.28 21.72
C LYS A 88 29.35 -7.51 23.08
N ASN A 89 28.78 -6.47 23.69
CA ASN A 89 28.21 -6.58 25.04
C ASN A 89 26.96 -7.47 25.06
N LEU A 90 26.10 -7.40 24.04
CA LEU A 90 24.97 -8.32 23.88
C LEU A 90 25.45 -9.79 23.72
N ALA A 91 26.54 -10.02 22.98
CA ALA A 91 27.14 -11.35 22.85
C ALA A 91 27.74 -11.86 24.18
N GLU A 92 28.41 -11.01 24.96
CA GLU A 92 28.91 -11.36 26.30
C GLU A 92 27.78 -11.70 27.29
N VAL A 93 26.68 -10.93 27.28
CA VAL A 93 25.49 -11.19 28.09
C VAL A 93 24.82 -12.52 27.69
N LYS A 94 24.68 -12.78 26.38
CA LYS A 94 24.16 -14.05 25.85
C LYS A 94 25.01 -15.24 26.32
N ALA A 95 26.33 -15.14 26.18
CA ALA A 95 27.27 -16.18 26.62
C ALA A 95 27.20 -16.42 28.14
N TYR A 96 27.03 -15.36 28.94
CA TYR A 96 26.85 -15.46 30.39
C TYR A 96 25.57 -16.22 30.77
N GLU A 97 24.42 -15.86 30.19
CA GLU A 97 23.15 -16.55 30.48
C GLU A 97 23.12 -17.99 29.94
N GLU A 98 23.80 -18.28 28.83
CA GLU A 98 24.02 -19.66 28.39
C GLU A 98 24.91 -20.46 29.37
N ALA A 99 26.00 -19.89 29.87
CA ALA A 99 26.88 -20.54 30.84
C ALA A 99 26.18 -20.79 32.19
N LYS A 100 25.28 -19.89 32.59
CA LYS A 100 24.39 -20.02 33.75
C LYS A 100 23.40 -21.18 33.58
N LYS A 101 22.74 -21.29 32.42
CA LYS A 101 21.83 -22.41 32.07
C LYS A 101 22.55 -23.78 32.03
N LYS A 102 23.86 -23.80 31.74
CA LYS A 102 24.70 -25.02 31.68
C LYS A 102 25.18 -25.52 33.06
N LYS A 103 24.93 -24.80 34.17
CA LYS A 103 25.26 -25.26 35.54
C LYS A 103 24.05 -25.99 36.18
N PRO A 104 24.20 -27.23 36.67
CA PRO A 104 23.10 -27.98 37.27
C PRO A 104 22.64 -27.35 38.60
N SER A 105 21.32 -27.22 38.78
CA SER A 105 20.71 -26.69 40.00
C SER A 105 21.00 -27.59 41.21
N LYS A 106 21.69 -27.04 42.22
CA LYS A 106 22.18 -27.80 43.38
C LYS A 106 21.18 -27.80 44.55
N ASN A 107 19.99 -28.33 44.32
CA ASN A 107 19.11 -28.76 45.42
C ASN A 107 19.62 -30.09 46.01
N THR A 108 19.93 -30.11 47.31
CA THR A 108 19.52 -31.10 48.33
C THR A 108 20.38 -30.96 49.60
N SER A 109 19.75 -31.06 50.77
CA SER A 109 20.38 -31.06 52.10
C SER A 109 21.00 -32.41 52.49
N GLY A 110 22.19 -32.42 53.09
CA GLY A 110 22.76 -33.61 53.73
C GLY A 110 24.23 -33.49 54.12
N GLU A 111 24.60 -34.06 55.26
CA GLU A 111 25.99 -34.26 55.73
C GLU A 111 26.63 -35.45 54.93
N SER A 112 27.94 -35.72 54.86
CA SER A 112 29.11 -35.35 55.68
C SER A 112 30.42 -35.54 54.86
N ASN A 113 31.59 -35.24 55.47
CA ASN A 113 33.00 -35.63 55.23
C ASN A 113 33.39 -36.48 53.96
N ASP A 114 34.61 -36.37 53.39
CA ASP A 114 35.91 -36.12 54.05
C ASP A 114 37.04 -35.59 53.10
N SER A 115 38.03 -34.94 53.72
CA SER A 115 39.47 -34.66 53.40
C SER A 115 40.08 -34.42 52.00
N ALA A 116 41.18 -33.64 52.08
CA ALA A 116 42.34 -33.48 51.16
C ALA A 116 42.16 -32.57 49.91
N ALA A 117 43.09 -31.72 49.46
CA ALA A 117 44.40 -31.15 49.88
C ALA A 117 45.11 -30.73 48.55
N ASP A 118 45.96 -29.71 48.42
CA ASP A 118 46.45 -28.61 49.28
C ASP A 118 47.16 -27.55 48.39
N SER A 119 47.56 -26.40 48.98
CA SER A 119 48.45 -25.34 48.47
C SER A 119 47.85 -24.33 47.47
N SER A 120 48.21 -23.02 47.44
CA SER A 120 48.94 -22.10 48.36
C SER A 120 48.97 -20.71 47.68
N SER A 121 48.95 -19.51 48.30
CA SER A 121 48.58 -18.93 49.63
C SER A 121 48.71 -17.38 49.45
N ASN A 122 48.48 -16.41 50.36
CA ASN A 122 48.28 -16.37 51.82
C ASN A 122 47.61 -15.04 52.27
N ASN A 123 46.91 -15.06 53.43
CA ASN A 123 46.54 -13.94 54.33
C ASN A 123 46.17 -12.53 53.78
N GLY A 124 44.87 -12.24 53.80
CA GLY A 124 44.27 -10.92 54.07
C GLY A 124 43.25 -11.05 55.22
N LYS A 125 42.91 -9.96 55.93
CA LYS A 125 42.01 -10.01 57.12
C LYS A 125 40.53 -9.95 56.75
N ASN A 126 39.67 -10.33 57.71
CA ASN A 126 38.25 -9.99 57.74
C ASN A 126 38.00 -8.52 57.37
N GLU A 127 37.21 -8.32 56.33
CA GLU A 127 36.23 -7.24 56.25
C GLU A 127 34.87 -7.88 55.97
N SER A 128 33.79 -7.28 56.47
CA SER A 128 32.44 -7.65 56.07
C SER A 128 32.26 -7.37 54.59
N SER A 129 31.54 -8.24 53.87
CA SER A 129 31.01 -7.88 52.55
C SER A 129 29.91 -6.83 52.76
N GLU A 130 30.30 -5.57 52.83
CA GLU A 130 29.38 -4.44 52.93
C GLU A 130 28.48 -4.46 51.68
N VAL A 131 27.17 -4.47 51.93
CA VAL A 131 26.17 -4.47 50.88
C VAL A 131 26.09 -3.05 50.34
N LEU A 132 26.73 -2.82 49.19
CA LEU A 132 26.72 -1.53 48.50
C LEU A 132 25.27 -1.05 48.32
N THR A 133 24.88 0.01 49.03
CA THR A 133 23.59 0.67 48.88
C THR A 133 23.67 1.76 47.79
N GLY A 134 22.53 2.32 47.38
CA GLY A 134 22.52 3.40 46.39
C GLY A 134 23.15 4.71 46.88
N GLU A 135 23.18 4.95 48.21
CA GLU A 135 23.92 6.09 48.79
C GLU A 135 25.43 5.83 48.80
N ASP A 136 25.87 4.58 49.00
CA ASP A 136 27.28 4.19 48.85
C ASP A 136 27.75 4.29 47.39
N TYR A 137 26.87 3.95 46.44
CA TYR A 137 27.14 4.09 45.00
C TYR A 137 27.38 5.56 44.61
N ILE A 138 26.53 6.49 45.08
CA ILE A 138 26.75 7.94 44.89
C ILE A 138 28.05 8.36 45.59
N SER A 139 28.27 7.94 46.83
CA SER A 139 29.48 8.27 47.61
C SER A 139 30.77 7.76 46.97
N MET A 140 30.73 6.63 46.25
CA MET A 140 31.82 6.08 45.45
C MET A 140 32.12 6.97 44.23
N LEU A 141 31.09 7.37 43.48
CA LEU A 141 31.25 8.31 42.35
C LEU A 141 31.78 9.68 42.82
N GLU A 142 31.37 10.17 44.00
CA GLU A 142 31.92 11.40 44.61
C GLU A 142 33.41 11.32 44.97
N ARG A 143 33.99 10.11 45.10
CA ARG A 143 35.43 9.88 45.26
C ARG A 143 36.18 9.77 43.92
N GLY A 144 35.48 9.83 42.79
CA GLY A 144 36.04 9.57 41.45
C GLY A 144 36.29 8.08 41.15
N GLU A 145 35.76 7.18 41.99
CA GLU A 145 35.82 5.74 41.77
C GLU A 145 34.75 5.31 40.74
N GLU A 146 34.94 4.15 40.11
CA GLU A 146 34.07 3.68 39.03
C GLU A 146 33.41 2.34 39.37
N TYR A 147 32.10 2.24 39.09
CA TYR A 147 31.35 1.00 39.31
C TYR A 147 31.75 -0.08 38.30
N VAL A 148 32.26 -1.20 38.81
CA VAL A 148 32.48 -2.41 38.02
C VAL A 148 31.24 -3.29 38.07
N LEU A 149 30.67 -3.59 36.89
CA LEU A 149 29.48 -4.44 36.77
C LEU A 149 29.73 -5.85 37.33
N GLN A 150 28.86 -6.30 38.25
CA GLN A 150 28.95 -7.63 38.90
C GLN A 150 28.70 -8.80 37.94
N ARG A 151 28.08 -8.53 36.78
CA ARG A 151 27.88 -9.44 35.64
C ARG A 151 27.85 -8.60 34.35
N PRO A 152 28.15 -9.16 33.16
CA PRO A 152 27.78 -8.54 31.90
C PRO A 152 26.29 -8.17 31.93
N ARG A 153 25.98 -6.93 31.55
CA ARG A 153 24.64 -6.35 31.61
C ARG A 153 24.49 -5.30 30.49
N VAL A 154 23.38 -5.38 29.77
CA VAL A 154 22.85 -4.35 28.89
C VAL A 154 21.37 -4.26 29.22
N ASP A 155 20.91 -3.11 29.71
CA ASP A 155 19.50 -2.88 30.04
C ASP A 155 18.90 -1.90 29.05
N ILE A 156 19.19 -0.60 29.18
CA ILE A 156 18.80 0.45 28.24
C ILE A 156 19.97 0.73 27.30
N PHE A 157 19.72 0.72 26.00
CA PHE A 157 20.68 1.14 25.00
C PHE A 157 19.99 1.89 23.85
N LEU A 158 20.69 2.91 23.34
CA LEU A 158 20.27 3.59 22.13
C LEU A 158 20.39 2.64 20.92
N VAL A 159 19.42 2.67 20.01
CA VAL A 159 19.44 2.04 18.69
C VAL A 159 19.32 3.14 17.64
N LYS A 160 20.22 3.13 16.65
CA LYS A 160 20.23 4.05 15.50
C LYS A 160 19.58 3.41 14.28
N GLY A 161 18.61 4.07 13.68
CA GLY A 161 18.00 3.73 12.41
C GLY A 161 16.92 2.64 12.46
N TYR A 162 15.89 2.84 11.66
CA TYR A 162 14.78 1.90 11.43
C TYR A 162 15.27 0.47 11.14
N ASP A 163 16.17 0.27 10.17
CA ASP A 163 16.65 -1.05 9.78
C ASP A 163 17.30 -1.82 10.95
N LYS A 164 18.06 -1.13 11.82
CA LYS A 164 18.70 -1.74 12.99
C LYS A 164 17.67 -2.09 14.06
N TYR A 165 16.65 -1.25 14.25
CA TYR A 165 15.53 -1.55 15.14
C TYR A 165 14.77 -2.79 14.67
N ILE A 166 14.43 -2.87 13.38
CA ILE A 166 13.78 -4.04 12.76
C ILE A 166 14.65 -5.30 12.90
N ASP A 167 15.95 -5.23 12.59
CA ASP A 167 16.89 -6.34 12.76
C ASP A 167 16.94 -6.89 14.20
N LEU A 168 17.02 -6.00 15.20
CA LEU A 168 17.07 -6.39 16.62
C LEU A 168 15.73 -6.95 17.13
N VAL A 169 14.59 -6.47 16.60
CA VAL A 169 13.26 -7.06 16.85
C VAL A 169 13.15 -8.46 16.20
N GLY A 170 13.57 -8.60 14.94
CA GLY A 170 13.58 -9.89 14.23
C GLY A 170 14.46 -10.95 14.89
N LYS A 171 15.57 -10.53 15.52
CA LYS A 171 16.49 -11.38 16.29
C LYS A 171 16.02 -11.70 17.73
N GLU A 172 14.84 -11.22 18.15
CA GLU A 172 14.30 -11.32 19.53
C GLU A 172 15.27 -10.77 20.61
N LEU A 173 16.02 -9.70 20.29
CA LEU A 173 16.97 -9.06 21.20
C LEU A 173 16.38 -7.88 22.01
N LEU A 174 15.22 -7.37 21.61
CA LEU A 174 14.52 -6.28 22.30
C LEU A 174 13.32 -6.77 23.13
N ALA A 175 13.14 -6.20 24.32
CA ALA A 175 12.06 -6.52 25.25
C ALA A 175 10.73 -5.86 24.84
N ASP A 176 9.62 -6.55 25.10
CA ASP A 176 8.27 -6.04 24.83
C ASP A 176 7.84 -5.00 25.87
N LEU A 177 7.71 -3.75 25.44
CA LEU A 177 7.31 -2.61 26.25
C LEU A 177 5.80 -2.31 26.16
N THR A 178 5.05 -3.03 25.31
CA THR A 178 3.68 -2.67 24.89
C THR A 178 2.68 -2.50 26.04
N GLU A 179 2.75 -3.36 27.07
CA GLU A 179 1.96 -3.18 28.29
C GLU A 179 2.67 -2.28 29.30
N LYS A 180 4.00 -2.32 29.39
CA LYS A 180 4.79 -1.55 30.35
C LYS A 180 4.63 -0.03 30.22
N ILE A 181 4.53 0.47 28.98
CA ILE A 181 4.22 1.89 28.70
C ILE A 181 2.81 2.28 29.21
N LYS A 182 1.88 1.33 29.39
CA LYS A 182 0.53 1.60 29.93
C LYS A 182 0.47 1.52 31.46
N THR A 183 1.45 0.88 32.10
CA THR A 183 1.43 0.59 33.55
C THR A 183 2.54 1.23 34.34
N GLU A 184 3.80 1.12 33.92
CA GLU A 184 4.97 1.69 34.58
C GLU A 184 5.48 2.97 33.89
N GLY A 185 5.42 3.04 32.55
CA GLY A 185 5.90 4.17 31.74
C GLY A 185 4.78 5.04 31.16
N LYS A 186 3.79 5.42 31.98
CA LYS A 186 2.59 6.16 31.54
C LYS A 186 2.89 7.55 30.98
N LEU A 187 3.77 8.33 31.63
CA LEU A 187 4.08 9.69 31.22
C LEU A 187 4.75 9.74 29.84
N ILE A 188 5.35 8.63 29.38
CA ILE A 188 5.86 8.52 28.01
C ILE A 188 4.73 8.81 27.00
N GLN A 189 3.49 8.41 27.27
CA GLN A 189 2.34 8.69 26.40
C GLN A 189 1.80 10.13 26.49
N ASP A 190 2.12 10.86 27.57
CA ASP A 190 1.79 12.28 27.75
C ASP A 190 2.87 13.21 27.16
N TYR A 191 4.12 12.74 27.07
CA TYR A 191 5.29 13.53 26.65
C TYR A 191 5.77 13.23 25.22
N VAL A 192 5.72 11.97 24.76
CA VAL A 192 6.13 11.57 23.40
C VAL A 192 4.94 11.68 22.45
N PHE A 193 5.12 12.32 21.29
CA PHE A 193 4.04 12.55 20.35
C PHE A 193 3.49 11.21 19.79
N PRO A 194 2.15 10.99 19.72
CA PRO A 194 1.58 9.65 19.52
C PRO A 194 2.07 8.88 18.28
N SER A 195 2.42 9.58 17.19
CA SER A 195 2.93 8.97 15.96
C SER A 195 4.20 8.15 16.20
N PHE A 196 5.14 8.63 17.04
CA PHE A 196 6.37 7.89 17.37
C PHE A 196 6.05 6.51 18.00
N ILE A 197 5.10 6.48 18.94
CA ILE A 197 4.73 5.25 19.66
C ILE A 197 4.00 4.24 18.77
N GLU A 198 3.18 4.70 17.82
CA GLU A 198 2.52 3.81 16.84
C GLU A 198 3.48 3.37 15.70
N ALA A 199 4.48 4.18 15.34
CA ALA A 199 5.55 3.77 14.42
C ALA A 199 6.46 2.70 15.05
N ALA A 200 6.85 2.87 16.32
CA ALA A 200 7.66 1.90 17.05
C ALA A 200 6.96 0.55 17.28
N LYS A 201 5.65 0.46 17.00
CA LYS A 201 4.82 -0.74 17.14
C LYS A 201 4.94 -1.65 15.91
N VAL A 202 6.14 -2.21 15.72
CA VAL A 202 6.53 -3.02 14.56
C VAL A 202 6.19 -4.51 14.76
N PRO A 203 5.94 -5.28 13.69
CA PRO A 203 5.77 -6.73 13.79
C PRO A 203 7.11 -7.40 14.13
N ASN A 204 7.07 -8.44 14.97
CA ASN A 204 8.20 -9.34 15.18
C ASN A 204 8.22 -10.50 14.18
N ALA A 205 9.19 -11.40 14.29
CA ALA A 205 9.34 -12.60 13.46
C ALA A 205 8.15 -13.60 13.52
N LYS A 206 7.11 -13.33 14.32
CA LYS A 206 5.86 -14.09 14.43
C LYS A 206 4.63 -13.25 14.00
N GLY A 207 4.85 -12.10 13.33
CA GLY A 207 3.81 -11.18 12.85
C GLY A 207 3.14 -10.32 13.92
N ILE A 208 3.47 -10.49 15.21
CA ILE A 208 2.77 -9.79 16.29
C ILE A 208 3.33 -8.38 16.46
N ARG A 209 2.54 -7.35 16.13
CA ARG A 209 2.93 -5.93 16.28
C ARG A 209 3.01 -5.51 17.75
N LYS A 210 4.18 -5.03 18.19
CA LYS A 210 4.52 -4.66 19.57
C LYS A 210 5.53 -3.51 19.61
N VAL A 211 5.56 -2.76 20.72
CA VAL A 211 6.54 -1.69 20.96
C VAL A 211 7.76 -2.27 21.65
N TYR A 212 8.95 -2.04 21.09
CA TYR A 212 10.24 -2.60 21.54
C TYR A 212 11.29 -1.54 21.93
N GLY A 213 10.99 -0.27 21.68
CA GLY A 213 11.79 0.88 22.08
C GLY A 213 10.93 2.14 22.16
N ILE A 214 11.46 3.17 22.81
CA ILE A 214 10.86 4.51 22.88
C ILE A 214 11.64 5.41 21.93
N PRO A 215 11.04 5.95 20.86
CA PRO A 215 11.74 6.84 19.95
C PRO A 215 12.04 8.21 20.54
N MET A 216 13.10 8.83 20.05
CA MET A 216 13.43 10.23 20.30
C MET A 216 12.26 11.14 19.89
N ASN A 217 11.67 11.85 20.85
CA ASN A 217 10.60 12.79 20.59
C ASN A 217 11.17 14.12 20.04
N LYS A 218 11.01 14.33 18.73
CA LYS A 218 11.56 15.46 17.95
C LYS A 218 10.50 16.10 17.04
N GLY A 219 10.92 17.10 16.26
CA GLY A 219 10.15 17.59 15.11
C GLY A 219 9.95 16.48 14.08
N ILE A 220 8.71 16.31 13.60
CA ILE A 220 8.31 15.23 12.68
C ILE A 220 8.38 15.70 11.23
N GLY A 221 8.99 14.88 10.38
CA GLY A 221 9.11 15.09 8.95
C GLY A 221 9.77 16.41 8.56
N LYS A 222 9.46 16.87 7.35
CA LYS A 222 9.86 18.16 6.80
C LYS A 222 8.70 18.72 5.97
N TYR A 223 8.49 20.03 6.00
CA TYR A 223 7.65 20.69 5.01
C TYR A 223 8.38 20.69 3.67
N ASP A 224 7.63 20.60 2.56
CA ASP A 224 8.11 21.13 1.30
C ASP A 224 7.58 22.55 1.14
N TYR A 225 8.50 23.50 0.95
CA TYR A 225 8.18 24.89 0.66
C TYR A 225 8.44 25.20 -0.81
N ILE A 226 7.53 25.94 -1.44
CA ILE A 226 7.88 26.71 -2.64
C ILE A 226 8.42 28.05 -2.14
N VAL A 227 9.71 28.30 -2.35
CA VAL A 227 10.41 29.48 -1.86
C VAL A 227 10.65 30.44 -3.02
N PHE A 228 10.36 31.72 -2.80
CA PHE A 228 10.37 32.76 -3.81
C PHE A 228 11.33 33.88 -3.44
N ASP A 229 12.17 34.30 -4.39
CA ASP A 229 12.98 35.51 -4.22
C ASP A 229 12.07 36.74 -4.18
N LYS A 230 12.01 37.37 -3.01
CA LYS A 230 11.04 38.41 -2.70
C LYS A 230 11.17 39.65 -3.58
N GLU A 231 12.36 39.91 -4.14
CA GLU A 231 12.56 41.03 -5.09
C GLU A 231 11.66 40.89 -6.31
N TYR A 232 11.40 39.66 -6.79
CA TYR A 232 10.62 39.43 -8.00
C TYR A 232 9.11 39.30 -7.72
N LEU A 233 8.70 38.76 -6.57
CA LEU A 233 7.30 38.84 -6.13
C LEU A 233 6.83 40.30 -6.00
N ASP A 234 7.60 41.13 -5.28
CA ASP A 234 7.32 42.55 -5.10
C ASP A 234 7.37 43.32 -6.45
N LYS A 235 8.17 42.88 -7.42
CA LYS A 235 8.30 43.48 -8.77
C LYS A 235 7.13 43.15 -9.71
N TYR A 236 6.58 41.95 -9.61
CA TYR A 236 5.50 41.46 -10.48
C TYR A 236 4.10 41.52 -9.84
N GLU A 237 4.00 42.06 -8.61
CA GLU A 237 2.76 42.16 -7.80
C GLU A 237 2.09 40.79 -7.56
N VAL A 238 2.91 39.74 -7.37
CA VAL A 238 2.46 38.35 -7.16
C VAL A 238 2.56 37.96 -5.69
N ASP A 239 1.54 37.26 -5.17
CA ASP A 239 1.46 36.77 -3.80
C ASP A 239 1.89 35.29 -3.72
N ALA A 240 2.83 34.96 -2.84
CA ALA A 240 3.34 33.59 -2.67
C ALA A 240 2.23 32.61 -2.31
N ASP A 241 1.29 33.00 -1.45
CA ASP A 241 0.16 32.15 -1.00
C ASP A 241 -0.79 31.74 -2.15
N THR A 242 -0.65 32.33 -3.34
CA THR A 242 -1.42 31.95 -4.54
C THR A 242 -0.74 30.88 -5.41
N MET A 243 0.48 30.46 -5.07
CA MET A 243 1.27 29.49 -5.83
C MET A 243 1.74 28.35 -4.91
N THR A 244 0.92 27.31 -4.76
CA THR A 244 1.18 26.18 -3.85
C THR A 244 1.56 24.90 -4.58
N ASN A 245 1.45 24.83 -5.91
CA ASN A 245 1.82 23.68 -6.72
C ASN A 245 2.45 24.08 -8.07
N LEU A 246 2.98 23.11 -8.82
CA LEU A 246 3.69 23.35 -10.08
C LEU A 246 2.80 23.98 -11.17
N TRP A 247 1.51 23.67 -11.23
CA TRP A 247 0.58 24.22 -12.22
C TRP A 247 0.35 25.72 -11.99
N ASP A 248 0.24 26.15 -10.73
CA ASP A 248 0.10 27.56 -10.36
C ASP A 248 1.30 28.40 -10.83
N LEU A 249 2.50 27.79 -10.85
CA LEU A 249 3.74 28.45 -11.20
C LEU A 249 3.86 28.78 -12.71
N GLU A 250 3.09 28.17 -13.61
CA GLU A 250 3.36 28.25 -15.07
C GLU A 250 3.45 29.70 -15.58
N TYR A 251 2.48 30.53 -15.18
CA TYR A 251 2.42 31.93 -15.59
C TYR A 251 3.57 32.76 -15.02
N TYR A 252 3.96 32.51 -13.77
CA TYR A 252 5.05 33.23 -13.11
C TYR A 252 6.41 32.82 -13.69
N LEU A 253 6.66 31.52 -13.88
CA LEU A 253 7.89 31.00 -14.50
C LEU A 253 8.05 31.50 -15.93
N LYS A 254 6.97 31.54 -16.72
CA LYS A 254 6.94 32.17 -18.04
C LYS A 254 7.32 33.66 -17.96
N THR A 255 6.67 34.40 -17.06
CA THR A 255 6.92 35.85 -16.88
C THR A 255 8.39 36.12 -16.52
N ILE A 256 8.99 35.30 -15.65
CA ILE A 256 10.41 35.39 -15.32
C ILE A 256 11.29 35.04 -16.52
N ALA A 257 11.03 33.94 -17.23
CA ALA A 257 11.83 33.52 -18.38
C ALA A 257 11.83 34.56 -19.53
N GLU A 258 10.70 35.24 -19.75
CA GLU A 258 10.55 36.27 -20.79
C GLU A 258 11.22 37.62 -20.42
N ASN A 259 11.33 37.96 -19.13
CA ASN A 259 11.73 39.30 -18.68
C ASN A 259 13.07 39.34 -17.90
N GLU A 260 13.51 38.24 -17.29
CA GLU A 260 14.73 38.15 -16.46
C GLU A 260 15.69 37.06 -16.99
N PRO A 261 16.20 37.12 -18.24
CA PRO A 261 16.96 36.01 -18.85
C PRO A 261 18.34 35.71 -18.23
N GLU A 262 18.76 36.44 -17.18
CA GLU A 262 19.95 36.13 -16.36
C GLU A 262 19.59 35.40 -15.04
N LEU A 263 18.31 35.14 -14.80
CA LEU A 263 17.75 34.51 -13.60
C LEU A 263 17.19 33.13 -13.94
N VAL A 264 17.46 32.11 -13.12
CA VAL A 264 16.85 30.79 -13.30
C VAL A 264 15.38 30.85 -12.85
N PRO A 265 14.38 30.55 -13.70
CA PRO A 265 12.98 30.65 -13.28
C PRO A 265 12.65 29.67 -12.14
N LEU A 266 13.02 28.40 -12.32
CA LEU A 266 12.82 27.31 -11.36
C LEU A 266 14.16 26.60 -11.10
N GLY A 267 14.73 26.77 -9.91
CA GLY A 267 16.07 26.27 -9.58
C GLY A 267 16.17 24.76 -9.33
N ASN A 268 15.08 24.11 -8.91
CA ASN A 268 14.99 22.66 -8.69
C ASN A 268 13.51 22.26 -8.59
N ILE A 269 13.25 20.96 -8.42
CA ILE A 269 11.90 20.43 -8.22
C ILE A 269 11.89 19.23 -7.28
N PHE A 270 10.71 18.89 -6.75
CA PHE A 270 10.46 17.69 -5.95
C PHE A 270 9.42 16.78 -6.61
N ASP A 271 9.30 15.57 -6.07
CA ASP A 271 8.28 14.58 -6.46
C ASP A 271 6.85 15.06 -6.21
N ALA A 272 5.89 14.37 -6.83
CA ALA A 272 4.46 14.64 -6.67
C ALA A 272 4.05 14.54 -5.18
N PRO A 273 3.59 15.63 -4.54
CA PRO A 273 3.26 15.65 -3.11
C PRO A 273 2.07 14.77 -2.76
N GLU A 274 1.28 14.34 -3.75
CA GLU A 274 0.18 13.37 -3.61
C GLU A 274 0.66 11.91 -3.48
N VAL A 275 1.97 11.63 -3.56
CA VAL A 275 2.50 10.25 -3.53
C VAL A 275 3.35 9.98 -2.29
N ALA A 276 2.86 9.10 -1.42
CA ALA A 276 3.66 8.47 -0.37
C ALA A 276 4.23 7.14 -0.87
N TYR A 277 5.51 7.12 -1.25
CA TYR A 277 6.22 5.91 -1.64
C TYR A 277 6.37 4.94 -0.46
N LEU A 278 6.45 3.64 -0.77
CA LEU A 278 6.62 2.60 0.25
C LEU A 278 8.01 2.64 0.93
N PHE A 279 8.99 3.26 0.27
CA PHE A 279 10.38 3.42 0.73
C PHE A 279 10.90 4.80 0.31
N ASP A 280 11.84 5.36 1.09
CA ASP A 280 12.44 6.70 0.91
C ASP A 280 13.08 6.98 -0.48
N ASP A 281 13.33 5.96 -1.29
CA ASP A 281 14.00 6.02 -2.59
C ASP A 281 13.11 5.69 -3.80
N GLY A 282 11.80 5.58 -3.59
CA GLY A 282 10.83 6.13 -4.54
C GLY A 282 10.18 5.21 -5.58
N PHE A 283 9.56 5.91 -6.55
CA PHE A 283 8.71 5.54 -7.69
C PHE A 283 7.88 4.24 -7.72
N THR A 284 8.42 3.07 -7.39
CA THR A 284 7.90 1.80 -7.91
C THR A 284 6.62 1.27 -7.25
N SER A 285 6.31 1.73 -6.04
CA SER A 285 5.09 1.37 -5.30
C SER A 285 4.67 2.49 -4.33
N TYR A 286 3.37 2.75 -4.27
CA TYR A 286 2.70 3.54 -3.23
C TYR A 286 1.66 2.67 -2.51
N ILE A 287 1.10 3.13 -1.40
CA ILE A 287 -0.01 2.46 -0.73
C ILE A 287 -1.29 3.29 -0.81
N LYS A 288 -2.36 2.65 -1.27
CA LYS A 288 -3.71 3.22 -1.36
C LYS A 288 -4.56 2.79 -0.17
N ASN A 289 -5.36 3.71 0.35
CA ASN A 289 -6.31 3.51 1.45
C ASN A 289 -5.73 2.88 2.74
N GLY A 290 -4.40 2.88 2.91
CA GLY A 290 -3.72 2.28 4.05
C GLY A 290 -3.75 0.74 4.09
N THR A 291 -4.19 0.04 3.03
CA THR A 291 -4.30 -1.44 3.02
C THR A 291 -3.77 -2.13 1.76
N THR A 292 -3.47 -1.40 0.67
CA THR A 292 -3.24 -2.01 -0.64
C THR A 292 -2.07 -1.34 -1.36
N VAL A 293 -1.06 -2.12 -1.75
CA VAL A 293 0.06 -1.61 -2.55
C VAL A 293 -0.40 -1.43 -3.99
N GLU A 294 -0.25 -0.24 -4.54
CA GLU A 294 -0.48 0.06 -5.96
C GLU A 294 0.79 0.61 -6.61
N GLU A 295 0.82 0.49 -7.94
CA GLU A 295 2.00 0.73 -8.76
C GLU A 295 1.93 2.17 -9.30
N THR A 296 2.84 3.05 -8.88
CA THR A 296 2.71 4.49 -9.12
C THR A 296 2.68 4.87 -10.60
N TYR A 297 3.40 4.14 -11.45
CA TYR A 297 3.41 4.38 -12.90
C TYR A 297 2.08 4.05 -13.61
N LYS A 298 1.15 3.38 -12.93
CA LYS A 298 -0.23 3.15 -13.41
C LYS A 298 -1.20 4.25 -12.96
N ASP A 299 -0.72 5.28 -12.25
CA ASP A 299 -1.50 6.45 -11.85
C ASP A 299 -1.26 7.65 -12.79
N ASN A 300 -2.29 8.06 -13.52
CA ASN A 300 -2.20 9.15 -14.48
C ASN A 300 -1.80 10.48 -13.82
N SER A 301 -2.23 10.74 -12.57
CA SER A 301 -1.91 12.02 -11.90
C SER A 301 -0.40 12.23 -11.72
N VAL A 302 0.32 11.13 -11.50
CA VAL A 302 1.77 11.11 -11.33
C VAL A 302 2.48 11.21 -12.69
N LEU A 303 1.94 10.57 -13.73
CA LEU A 303 2.41 10.74 -15.10
C LEU A 303 2.20 12.18 -15.61
N ASP A 304 1.07 12.81 -15.27
CA ASP A 304 0.76 14.21 -15.60
C ASP A 304 1.75 15.17 -14.90
N TYR A 305 2.10 14.89 -13.64
CA TYR A 305 3.09 15.66 -12.87
C TYR A 305 4.50 15.59 -13.49
N PHE A 306 5.02 14.40 -13.80
CA PHE A 306 6.33 14.28 -14.47
C PHE A 306 6.29 14.80 -15.91
N THR A 307 5.13 14.76 -16.59
CA THR A 307 4.92 15.41 -17.89
C THR A 307 5.07 16.93 -17.80
N LEU A 308 4.54 17.56 -16.75
CA LEU A 308 4.72 18.98 -16.50
C LEU A 308 6.19 19.36 -16.27
N ILE A 309 6.92 18.55 -15.49
CA ILE A 309 8.36 18.77 -15.25
C ILE A 309 9.15 18.70 -16.56
N ALA A 310 8.93 17.67 -17.38
CA ALA A 310 9.59 17.56 -18.69
C ALA A 310 9.23 18.74 -19.62
N ARG A 311 7.98 19.22 -19.56
CA ARG A 311 7.52 20.42 -20.30
C ARG A 311 8.25 21.69 -19.83
N TYR A 312 8.34 21.93 -18.51
CA TYR A 312 9.07 23.07 -17.94
C TYR A 312 10.57 23.01 -18.21
N ARG A 313 11.16 21.81 -18.32
CA ARG A 313 12.54 21.62 -18.75
C ARG A 313 12.73 22.02 -20.21
N ALA A 314 11.89 21.52 -21.11
CA ALA A 314 11.93 21.88 -22.54
C ALA A 314 11.73 23.39 -22.75
N MET A 315 10.79 24.01 -22.03
CA MET A 315 10.56 25.46 -22.02
C MET A 315 11.73 26.28 -21.42
N GLY A 316 12.75 25.63 -20.84
CA GLY A 316 13.90 26.30 -20.22
C GLY A 316 13.62 26.94 -18.85
N TYR A 317 12.47 26.66 -18.22
CA TYR A 317 12.18 27.14 -16.87
C TYR A 317 13.00 26.41 -15.81
N LEU A 318 13.16 25.09 -15.97
CA LEU A 318 14.03 24.23 -15.17
C LEU A 318 15.33 23.97 -15.93
N GLN A 319 16.46 24.33 -15.35
CA GLN A 319 17.79 24.16 -15.95
C GLN A 319 18.75 23.49 -14.96
N ASN A 320 19.83 22.90 -15.46
CA ASN A 320 20.89 22.37 -14.58
C ASN A 320 21.66 23.54 -13.95
N GLU A 321 21.36 23.87 -12.69
CA GLU A 321 22.03 24.92 -11.94
C GLU A 321 23.56 24.71 -11.88
N GLY A 322 24.32 25.80 -12.02
CA GLY A 322 25.60 25.91 -11.34
C GLY A 322 25.38 26.38 -9.89
N GLU A 323 26.21 25.90 -8.95
CA GLU A 323 26.07 26.04 -7.47
C GLU A 323 25.88 27.47 -6.92
N ASN A 324 25.93 28.52 -7.75
CA ASN A 324 25.81 29.93 -7.36
C ASN A 324 24.85 30.73 -8.28
N SER A 325 23.93 30.07 -8.98
CA SER A 325 22.94 30.74 -9.83
C SER A 325 21.84 31.40 -8.99
N ARG A 326 21.47 32.65 -9.29
CA ARG A 326 20.27 33.27 -8.69
C ARG A 326 19.01 32.69 -9.37
N TRP A 327 17.97 32.46 -8.59
CA TRP A 327 16.71 31.85 -9.01
C TRP A 327 15.50 32.69 -8.57
N ALA A 328 14.38 32.59 -9.28
CA ALA A 328 13.11 33.21 -8.86
C ALA A 328 12.32 32.30 -7.91
N VAL A 329 12.28 31.00 -8.22
CA VAL A 329 11.56 29.97 -7.45
C VAL A 329 12.50 28.80 -7.13
N LYS A 330 12.45 28.27 -5.91
CA LYS A 330 13.17 27.07 -5.49
C LYS A 330 12.34 26.24 -4.51
N PHE A 331 12.34 24.92 -4.69
CA PHE A 331 11.70 23.98 -3.79
C PHE A 331 12.66 23.62 -2.64
N VAL A 332 12.21 23.78 -1.39
CA VAL A 332 13.05 23.57 -0.19
C VAL A 332 12.35 22.63 0.79
N ARG A 333 12.96 21.44 0.99
CA ARG A 333 12.47 20.37 1.88
C ARG A 333 13.15 20.50 3.22
N GLY A 334 12.44 21.00 4.23
CA GLY A 334 13.05 21.30 5.52
C GLY A 334 12.10 21.74 6.62
N THR A 335 12.69 22.36 7.62
CA THR A 335 12.04 23.07 8.71
C THR A 335 12.14 24.57 8.46
N PHE A 336 11.57 25.38 9.35
CA PHE A 336 11.81 26.83 9.32
C PHE A 336 13.30 27.20 9.46
N GLU A 337 14.15 26.35 10.05
CA GLU A 337 15.59 26.62 10.23
C GLU A 337 16.34 26.56 8.89
N ASP A 338 15.82 25.84 7.91
CA ASP A 338 16.39 25.74 6.58
C ASP A 338 16.12 27.00 5.76
N ILE A 339 14.92 27.59 5.89
CA ILE A 339 14.60 28.92 5.33
C ILE A 339 15.42 30.01 6.03
N GLU A 340 15.42 30.02 7.37
CA GLU A 340 16.24 30.94 8.16
C GLU A 340 17.76 30.78 7.89
N ARG A 341 18.22 29.66 7.31
CA ARG A 341 19.61 29.47 6.89
C ARG A 341 19.84 29.99 5.47
N LEU A 342 18.94 29.65 4.53
CA LEU A 342 19.00 30.09 3.13
C LEU A 342 19.05 31.62 2.99
N GLU A 343 18.27 32.36 3.80
CA GLU A 343 18.33 33.83 3.86
C GLU A 343 19.71 34.35 4.29
N LYS A 344 20.35 33.69 5.27
CA LYS A 344 21.65 34.08 5.83
C LYS A 344 22.81 33.74 4.90
N GLU A 345 22.73 32.61 4.20
CA GLU A 345 23.75 32.12 3.27
C GLU A 345 23.76 32.95 1.98
N ASN A 346 22.58 33.23 1.42
CA ASN A 346 22.45 33.98 0.17
C ASN A 346 22.47 35.51 0.40
N ASN A 347 22.19 36.01 1.61
CA ASN A 347 21.97 37.42 1.91
C ASN A 347 20.82 38.02 1.04
N HIS A 348 19.75 37.24 0.90
CA HIS A 348 18.49 37.62 0.25
C HIS A 348 17.32 37.35 1.20
N ASN A 349 16.24 38.12 1.10
CA ASN A 349 14.99 37.83 1.81
C ASN A 349 14.13 36.93 0.94
N TYR A 350 13.47 35.94 1.53
CA TYR A 350 12.57 35.05 0.82
C TYR A 350 11.15 35.14 1.37
N ASP A 351 10.18 34.84 0.51
CA ASP A 351 8.81 34.47 0.92
C ASP A 351 8.55 33.02 0.53
N TYR A 352 7.57 32.36 1.15
CA TYR A 352 7.33 30.94 0.87
C TYR A 352 5.87 30.53 1.01
N ALA A 353 5.44 29.62 0.13
CA ALA A 353 4.20 28.87 0.24
C ALA A 353 4.48 27.45 0.74
N ILE A 354 3.51 26.84 1.43
CA ILE A 354 3.59 25.41 1.77
C ILE A 354 3.13 24.60 0.56
N HIS A 355 4.05 23.81 -0.01
CA HIS A 355 3.76 22.84 -1.07
C HIS A 355 3.19 21.55 -0.49
N SER A 356 3.86 20.99 0.51
CA SER A 356 3.44 19.79 1.23
C SER A 356 3.57 19.97 2.75
N TYR A 357 2.63 19.40 3.48
CA TYR A 357 2.70 19.32 4.94
C TYR A 357 3.57 18.13 5.38
N PRO A 358 4.25 18.20 6.54
CA PRO A 358 5.20 17.18 6.94
C PRO A 358 4.59 15.79 6.98
N VAL A 359 5.31 14.81 6.45
CA VAL A 359 4.90 13.40 6.51
C VAL A 359 5.79 12.67 7.49
N ALA A 360 5.16 11.99 8.44
CA ALA A 360 5.84 11.04 9.32
C ALA A 360 6.20 9.77 8.54
N THR A 361 7.48 9.43 8.41
CA THR A 361 7.98 8.15 7.85
C THR A 361 8.54 7.25 8.96
N ASN A 362 8.91 6.00 8.64
CA ASN A 362 9.59 5.14 9.63
C ASN A 362 11.00 5.68 9.92
N GLU A 363 11.67 6.12 8.87
CA GLU A 363 13.03 6.59 8.83
C GLU A 363 13.20 7.88 9.64
N ASP A 364 12.19 8.77 9.60
CA ASP A 364 12.09 9.92 10.50
C ASP A 364 11.72 9.49 11.94
N LEU A 365 10.60 8.79 12.14
CA LEU A 365 10.09 8.49 13.49
C LEU A 365 10.91 7.46 14.26
N LEU A 366 11.79 6.72 13.60
CA LEU A 366 12.62 5.64 14.18
C LEU A 366 14.11 5.87 13.88
N GLU A 367 14.51 7.12 13.64
CA GLU A 367 15.91 7.55 13.50
C GLU A 367 16.75 7.13 14.70
N THR A 368 16.24 7.32 15.92
CA THR A 368 16.88 6.96 17.18
C THR A 368 15.85 6.53 18.22
N LEU A 369 16.13 5.45 18.96
CA LEU A 369 15.27 4.93 20.03
C LEU A 369 16.09 4.50 21.24
N PHE A 370 15.56 4.67 22.45
CA PHE A 370 16.01 3.90 23.60
C PHE A 370 15.26 2.57 23.66
N CYS A 371 16.00 1.48 23.50
CA CYS A 371 15.49 0.11 23.55
C CYS A 371 15.93 -0.60 24.82
N VAL A 372 15.14 -1.61 25.24
CA VAL A 372 15.47 -2.45 26.40
C VAL A 372 15.84 -3.86 25.94
N SER A 373 16.92 -4.45 26.48
CA SER A 373 17.37 -5.79 26.09
C SER A 373 16.45 -6.91 26.61
N THR A 374 16.24 -7.98 25.83
CA THR A 374 15.60 -9.22 26.33
C THR A 374 16.41 -9.93 27.43
N TYR A 375 17.64 -9.51 27.71
CA TYR A 375 18.46 -10.01 28.81
C TYR A 375 18.28 -9.24 30.14
N THR A 376 17.51 -8.15 30.14
CA THR A 376 16.99 -7.55 31.39
C THR A 376 16.10 -8.59 32.09
N VAL A 377 16.30 -8.79 33.40
CA VAL A 377 15.53 -9.81 34.13
C VAL A 377 14.08 -9.34 34.27
N ALA A 378 13.10 -10.24 34.14
CA ALA A 378 11.68 -9.87 34.16
C ALA A 378 11.25 -9.07 35.41
N ASP A 379 11.84 -9.39 36.57
CA ASP A 379 11.60 -8.69 37.83
C ASP A 379 12.31 -7.31 37.92
N GLU A 380 13.28 -7.05 37.04
CA GLU A 380 14.02 -5.77 36.92
C GLU A 380 13.40 -4.84 35.86
N LEU A 381 12.57 -5.36 34.94
CA LEU A 381 12.02 -4.62 33.80
C LEU A 381 11.14 -3.42 34.22
N ASN A 382 10.51 -3.49 35.40
CA ASN A 382 9.76 -2.37 35.97
C ASN A 382 10.66 -1.16 36.24
N ASP A 383 11.73 -1.37 37.01
CA ASP A 383 12.69 -0.32 37.39
C ASP A 383 13.33 0.33 36.15
N VAL A 384 13.59 -0.47 35.11
CA VAL A 384 14.17 -0.02 33.84
C VAL A 384 13.19 0.84 33.03
N VAL A 385 11.88 0.54 33.05
CA VAL A 385 10.86 1.35 32.36
C VAL A 385 10.52 2.62 33.14
N GLU A 386 10.50 2.58 34.48
CA GLU A 386 10.35 3.79 35.32
C GLU A 386 11.55 4.74 35.15
N LEU A 387 12.76 4.19 35.01
CA LEU A 387 13.96 4.96 34.64
C LEU A 387 13.83 5.60 33.25
N LEU A 388 13.35 4.86 32.25
CA LEU A 388 13.17 5.38 30.90
C LEU A 388 12.07 6.47 30.83
N GLU A 389 10.96 6.29 31.55
CA GLU A 389 9.95 7.35 31.73
C GLU A 389 10.57 8.63 32.29
N TYR A 390 11.45 8.51 33.29
CA TYR A 390 12.07 9.67 33.92
C TYR A 390 13.01 10.43 32.98
N ILE A 391 13.74 9.74 32.11
CA ILE A 391 14.58 10.36 31.07
C ILE A 391 13.71 11.11 30.05
N GLU A 392 12.63 10.48 29.58
CA GLU A 392 11.74 11.04 28.54
C GLU A 392 10.76 12.12 29.03
N SER A 393 10.64 12.33 30.35
CA SER A 393 9.69 13.30 30.95
C SER A 393 10.31 14.36 31.86
N ASN A 394 11.60 14.27 32.22
CA ASN A 394 12.22 15.20 33.17
C ASN A 394 13.24 16.15 32.50
N PRO A 395 12.96 17.47 32.42
CA PRO A 395 13.90 18.45 31.87
C PRO A 395 15.27 18.49 32.54
N ALA A 396 15.39 18.20 33.84
CA ALA A 396 16.69 18.17 34.50
C ALA A 396 17.53 16.96 34.04
N ALA A 397 16.90 15.80 33.79
CA ALA A 397 17.58 14.63 33.25
C ALA A 397 18.00 14.86 31.79
N ALA A 398 17.07 15.32 30.94
CA ALA A 398 17.34 15.59 29.52
C ALA A 398 18.46 16.64 29.32
N ASN A 399 18.46 17.73 30.08
CA ASN A 399 19.51 18.75 29.97
C ASN A 399 20.85 18.33 30.59
N LEU A 400 20.86 17.48 31.63
CA LEU A 400 22.11 16.87 32.12
C LEU A 400 22.70 15.90 31.10
N LEU A 401 21.88 15.15 30.38
CA LEU A 401 22.31 14.17 29.38
C LEU A 401 22.81 14.82 28.09
N LEU A 402 22.17 15.91 27.63
CA LEU A 402 22.61 16.64 26.42
C LEU A 402 23.76 17.62 26.69
N HIS A 403 23.59 18.51 27.67
CA HIS A 403 24.49 19.67 27.87
C HIS A 403 25.51 19.45 28.99
N GLY A 404 25.40 18.35 29.74
CA GLY A 404 26.27 18.04 30.87
C GLY A 404 25.91 18.83 32.14
N VAL A 405 26.89 18.97 33.05
CA VAL A 405 26.69 19.68 34.33
C VAL A 405 26.75 21.20 34.14
N ALA A 406 25.65 21.90 34.45
CA ALA A 406 25.57 23.37 34.42
C ALA A 406 26.57 24.02 35.40
N GLY A 407 27.25 25.08 34.96
CA GLY A 407 28.34 25.73 35.68
C GLY A 407 29.72 25.10 35.49
N THR A 408 29.79 23.85 34.99
CA THR A 408 31.03 23.22 34.51
C THR A 408 31.10 23.25 32.99
N HIS A 409 30.10 22.67 32.33
CA HIS A 409 30.09 22.41 30.88
C HIS A 409 29.36 23.51 30.09
N TYR A 410 28.33 24.13 30.69
CA TYR A 410 27.59 25.24 30.10
C TYR A 410 27.06 26.25 31.12
N GLU A 411 26.74 27.45 30.64
CA GLU A 411 25.89 28.44 31.32
C GLU A 411 24.67 28.79 30.44
N LEU A 412 23.66 29.43 31.03
CA LEU A 412 22.49 29.93 30.31
C LEU A 412 22.58 31.45 30.15
N ASP A 413 22.26 31.96 28.96
CA ASP A 413 22.22 33.40 28.68
C ASP A 413 20.88 34.06 29.07
N GLU A 414 20.73 35.36 28.78
CA GLU A 414 19.54 36.16 29.11
C GLU A 414 18.23 35.65 28.47
N LYS A 415 18.30 34.74 27.48
CA LYS A 415 17.15 34.09 26.84
C LYS A 415 16.91 32.66 27.35
N ASN A 416 17.72 32.18 28.29
CA ASN A 416 17.84 30.76 28.68
C ASN A 416 18.39 29.87 27.56
N GLN A 417 19.23 30.41 26.65
CA GLN A 417 19.92 29.62 25.65
C GLN A 417 21.32 29.19 26.14
N VAL A 418 21.76 28.00 25.74
CA VAL A 418 23.00 27.35 26.19
C VAL A 418 24.22 28.02 25.57
N VAL A 419 25.16 28.40 26.44
CA VAL A 419 26.52 28.83 26.10
C VAL A 419 27.48 27.79 26.66
N ARG A 420 28.15 27.05 25.77
CA ARG A 420 29.16 26.05 26.16
C ARG A 420 30.37 26.76 26.80
N LEU A 421 30.81 26.24 27.95
CA LEU A 421 31.98 26.70 28.70
C LEU A 421 33.23 25.89 28.31
N SER A 422 33.06 24.61 27.97
CA SER A 422 34.09 23.76 27.37
C SER A 422 33.49 22.77 26.37
N ASN A 423 34.34 21.95 25.76
CA ASN A 423 33.95 20.82 24.91
C ASN A 423 34.24 19.46 25.60
N ASP A 424 34.55 19.45 26.90
CA ASP A 424 34.95 18.23 27.62
C ASP A 424 33.77 17.26 27.81
N TYR A 425 32.54 17.74 27.63
CA TYR A 425 31.33 16.96 27.43
C TYR A 425 30.59 17.45 26.18
N ASN A 426 30.14 16.52 25.32
CA ASN A 426 29.40 16.83 24.11
C ASN A 426 28.43 15.69 23.79
N MET A 427 27.19 16.03 23.45
CA MET A 427 26.19 15.12 22.88
C MET A 427 25.45 15.84 21.74
N GLU A 428 25.07 15.10 20.70
CA GLU A 428 24.11 15.57 19.70
C GLU A 428 22.68 15.31 20.16
N VAL A 429 21.75 16.22 19.84
CA VAL A 429 20.36 16.17 20.32
C VAL A 429 19.68 14.83 19.96
N LYS A 430 20.02 14.22 18.81
CA LYS A 430 19.53 12.90 18.37
C LYS A 430 19.75 11.75 19.37
N TYR A 431 20.61 11.92 20.39
CA TYR A 431 20.97 10.88 21.36
C TYR A 431 20.40 11.09 22.78
N THR A 432 19.61 12.14 22.98
CA THR A 432 19.09 12.57 24.29
C THR A 432 17.77 11.91 24.69
N GLY A 433 16.97 11.43 23.73
CA GLY A 433 15.53 11.14 23.94
C GLY A 433 14.69 12.37 23.64
N ASN A 434 13.78 12.76 24.54
CA ASN A 434 12.86 13.89 24.35
C ASN A 434 13.54 15.28 24.20
N ALA A 435 13.81 15.67 22.96
CA ALA A 435 14.47 16.93 22.61
C ALA A 435 13.68 18.18 23.06
N PHE A 436 12.34 18.10 23.08
CA PHE A 436 11.48 19.22 23.50
C PHE A 436 11.58 19.59 24.99
N LEU A 437 12.32 18.81 25.79
CA LEU A 437 12.65 19.13 27.18
C LEU A 437 13.98 19.90 27.33
N THR A 438 14.74 20.05 26.24
CA THR A 438 16.10 20.60 26.27
C THR A 438 16.14 22.12 26.05
N TYR A 439 17.19 22.78 26.52
CA TYR A 439 17.49 24.17 26.18
C TYR A 439 18.11 24.25 24.77
N THR A 440 17.74 25.28 23.99
CA THR A 440 18.37 25.58 22.69
C THR A 440 19.74 26.23 22.88
N TYR A 441 20.62 26.12 21.89
CA TYR A 441 21.94 26.75 21.87
C TYR A 441 21.86 28.23 21.48
N LYS A 442 22.75 29.04 22.03
CA LYS A 442 22.87 30.46 21.68
C LYS A 442 23.23 30.64 20.20
N GLY A 443 22.28 31.16 19.43
CA GLY A 443 22.38 31.34 17.97
C GLY A 443 21.27 30.61 17.21
N GLU A 444 20.68 29.57 17.81
CA GLU A 444 19.43 28.99 17.33
C GLU A 444 18.24 29.92 17.60
N ASN A 445 17.13 29.68 16.91
CA ASN A 445 15.87 30.36 17.20
C ASN A 445 15.37 29.98 18.62
N PRO A 446 15.09 30.94 19.52
CA PRO A 446 14.66 30.63 20.88
C PRO A 446 13.31 29.89 20.93
N ASP A 447 12.45 30.08 19.93
CA ASP A 447 11.13 29.46 19.83
C ASP A 447 11.15 28.12 19.04
N LYS A 448 12.34 27.58 18.73
CA LYS A 448 12.56 26.35 17.95
C LYS A 448 11.67 25.19 18.39
N TRP A 449 11.60 24.91 19.68
CA TRP A 449 10.78 23.80 20.20
C TRP A 449 9.28 24.03 20.06
N GLU A 450 8.80 25.28 20.11
CA GLU A 450 7.38 25.58 19.88
C GLU A 450 7.03 25.53 18.38
N LYS A 451 7.92 26.03 17.50
CA LYS A 451 7.79 25.86 16.05
C LYS A 451 7.76 24.37 15.65
N LEU A 452 8.65 23.54 16.21
CA LEU A 452 8.68 22.10 15.94
C LEU A 452 7.48 21.34 16.58
N LYS A 453 6.90 21.81 17.68
CA LYS A 453 5.61 21.27 18.18
C LYS A 453 4.45 21.58 17.23
N VAL A 454 4.43 22.77 16.62
CA VAL A 454 3.46 23.10 15.55
C VAL A 454 3.69 22.21 14.34
N GLN A 455 4.95 21.94 13.96
CA GLN A 455 5.28 21.00 12.88
C GLN A 455 4.72 19.58 13.13
N ASN A 456 4.77 19.08 14.37
CA ASN A 456 4.17 17.78 14.73
C ASN A 456 2.63 17.78 14.65
N ILE A 457 1.98 18.91 14.96
CA ILE A 457 0.53 19.06 14.76
C ILE A 457 0.21 19.13 13.27
N ASP A 458 1.02 19.84 12.49
CA ASP A 458 0.88 19.97 11.04
C ASP A 458 1.10 18.64 10.31
N SER A 459 1.94 17.73 10.84
CA SER A 459 2.11 16.39 10.28
C SER A 459 0.87 15.49 10.41
N LEU A 460 -0.17 15.94 11.12
CA LEU A 460 -1.48 15.28 11.15
C LEU A 460 -2.43 15.78 10.05
N LYS A 461 -2.13 16.91 9.39
CA LYS A 461 -2.96 17.50 8.32
C LYS A 461 -2.95 16.65 7.05
N THR A 462 -1.82 16.01 6.74
CA THR A 462 -1.67 15.17 5.54
C THR A 462 -2.59 13.96 5.64
N THR A 463 -3.58 13.86 4.75
CA THR A 463 -4.52 12.72 4.71
C THR A 463 -3.85 11.39 4.36
N MET A 464 -2.61 11.44 3.90
CA MET A 464 -1.70 10.33 3.66
C MET A 464 -0.54 10.36 4.69
N GLN A 465 -0.87 10.33 5.98
CA GLN A 465 0.09 9.93 7.03
C GLN A 465 0.74 8.62 6.59
N SER A 466 2.09 8.54 6.54
CA SER A 466 2.75 7.55 5.69
C SER A 466 2.19 6.15 5.93
N ALA A 467 1.66 5.57 4.88
CA ALA A 467 1.04 4.26 4.96
C ALA A 467 2.06 3.17 5.31
N SER A 468 3.37 3.41 5.11
CA SER A 468 4.42 2.53 5.59
C SER A 468 4.65 2.55 7.12
N LEU A 469 3.93 3.36 7.92
CA LEU A 469 4.22 3.50 9.35
C LEU A 469 4.08 2.20 10.18
N GLY A 470 5.21 1.78 10.74
CA GLY A 470 5.40 0.53 11.47
C GLY A 470 5.30 -0.73 10.60
N PHE A 471 5.41 -0.58 9.27
CA PHE A 471 5.75 -1.67 8.36
C PHE A 471 7.14 -2.24 8.71
N ALA A 472 7.39 -3.49 8.35
CA ALA A 472 8.72 -4.10 8.38
C ALA A 472 8.74 -5.26 7.39
N TYR A 473 9.64 -5.21 6.39
CA TYR A 473 9.90 -6.35 5.52
C TYR A 473 10.98 -7.24 6.14
N TYR A 474 10.60 -8.46 6.48
CA TYR A 474 11.55 -9.52 6.82
C TYR A 474 11.64 -10.52 5.67
N PRO A 475 12.82 -10.73 5.04
CA PRO A 475 12.99 -11.81 4.09
C PRO A 475 12.90 -13.16 4.80
N VAL A 476 12.16 -14.09 4.23
CA VAL A 476 11.98 -15.43 4.80
C VAL A 476 13.29 -16.23 4.70
N GLY A 477 13.86 -16.54 5.87
CA GLY A 477 15.04 -17.41 6.01
C GLY A 477 14.64 -18.87 6.20
N ILE A 478 15.01 -19.73 5.24
CA ILE A 478 14.81 -21.19 5.33
C ILE A 478 16.06 -21.82 5.96
N LYS A 479 15.87 -22.76 6.89
CA LYS A 479 16.98 -23.45 7.57
C LYS A 479 17.64 -24.46 6.65
N ASN A 480 18.97 -24.51 6.66
CA ASN A 480 19.70 -25.61 6.01
C ASN A 480 19.38 -26.92 6.75
N PRO A 481 18.76 -27.94 6.11
CA PRO A 481 18.41 -29.20 6.77
C PRO A 481 19.65 -29.95 7.31
N ASN A 482 20.81 -29.75 6.69
CA ASN A 482 22.07 -30.35 7.11
C ASN A 482 22.77 -29.55 8.22
N ASN A 483 22.34 -28.31 8.49
CA ASN A 483 22.96 -27.40 9.45
C ASN A 483 21.93 -26.44 10.08
N ASN A 484 21.32 -26.85 11.20
CA ASN A 484 20.34 -26.05 11.95
C ASN A 484 20.84 -24.70 12.50
N SER A 485 22.12 -24.34 12.31
CA SER A 485 22.67 -23.01 12.64
C SER A 485 22.80 -22.05 11.45
N GLU A 486 22.40 -22.50 10.26
CA GLU A 486 22.53 -21.79 8.99
C GLU A 486 21.15 -21.57 8.35
N LEU A 487 20.94 -20.34 7.88
CA LEU A 487 19.71 -19.85 7.26
C LEU A 487 20.05 -19.28 5.89
N ILE A 488 19.26 -19.61 4.88
CA ILE A 488 19.36 -19.04 3.54
C ILE A 488 18.06 -18.28 3.29
N TYR A 489 18.20 -17.01 2.95
CA TYR A 489 17.12 -16.06 2.83
C TYR A 489 16.67 -15.94 1.38
N GLU A 490 15.37 -15.71 1.18
CA GLU A 490 14.86 -15.22 -0.11
C GLU A 490 15.56 -13.88 -0.49
N PRO A 491 15.61 -13.52 -1.78
CA PRO A 491 16.21 -12.27 -2.20
C PRO A 491 15.56 -11.09 -1.48
N ASN A 492 16.36 -10.13 -1.00
CA ASN A 492 15.81 -8.91 -0.42
C ASN A 492 15.26 -8.02 -1.55
N TYR A 493 14.00 -8.26 -1.92
CA TYR A 493 13.33 -7.57 -3.03
C TYR A 493 13.34 -6.05 -2.86
N VAL A 494 13.27 -5.55 -1.63
CA VAL A 494 13.38 -4.11 -1.33
C VAL A 494 14.71 -3.58 -1.89
N ASN A 495 15.85 -4.14 -1.46
CA ASN A 495 17.16 -3.70 -1.92
C ASN A 495 17.34 -3.80 -3.44
N ILE A 496 16.74 -4.80 -4.10
CA ILE A 496 16.77 -4.91 -5.57
C ILE A 496 16.04 -3.72 -6.20
N ILE A 497 14.85 -3.40 -5.71
CA ILE A 497 14.08 -2.24 -6.18
C ILE A 497 14.84 -0.93 -5.90
N LYS A 498 15.47 -0.81 -4.73
CA LYS A 498 16.32 0.34 -4.36
C LYS A 498 17.45 0.57 -5.37
N GLU A 499 18.20 -0.49 -5.69
CA GLU A 499 19.32 -0.47 -6.66
C GLU A 499 18.90 0.06 -8.04
N HIS A 500 17.77 -0.42 -8.59
CA HIS A 500 17.27 0.02 -9.90
C HIS A 500 16.65 1.42 -9.85
N THR A 501 15.83 1.71 -8.84
CA THR A 501 15.09 2.97 -8.76
C THR A 501 16.03 4.15 -8.59
N ALA A 502 17.08 4.03 -7.78
CA ALA A 502 18.10 5.06 -7.61
C ALA A 502 18.86 5.43 -8.91
N ALA A 503 18.89 4.55 -9.91
CA ALA A 503 19.50 4.81 -11.22
C ALA A 503 18.57 5.51 -12.22
N PHE A 504 17.25 5.29 -12.11
CA PHE A 504 16.24 5.79 -13.07
C PHE A 504 15.51 7.05 -12.57
N TYR A 505 15.21 7.09 -11.28
CA TYR A 505 14.36 8.11 -10.67
C TYR A 505 14.93 9.54 -10.73
N PRO A 506 16.25 9.77 -10.56
CA PRO A 506 16.83 11.11 -10.71
C PRO A 506 16.60 11.73 -12.10
N ASP A 507 16.49 10.92 -13.16
CA ASP A 507 16.20 11.43 -14.50
C ASP A 507 14.71 11.70 -14.74
N LEU A 508 13.82 10.94 -14.07
CA LEU A 508 12.38 11.17 -14.09
C LEU A 508 12.02 12.47 -13.36
N ILE A 509 12.49 12.65 -12.12
CA ILE A 509 12.19 13.84 -11.29
C ILE A 509 12.77 15.13 -11.87
N ASN A 510 13.91 15.09 -12.57
CA ASN A 510 14.48 16.28 -13.21
C ASN A 510 13.97 16.51 -14.65
N GLY A 511 13.17 15.59 -15.20
CA GLY A 511 12.71 15.63 -16.59
C GLY A 511 13.80 15.33 -17.64
N THR A 512 15.02 14.98 -17.23
CA THR A 512 16.13 14.57 -18.14
C THR A 512 15.88 13.23 -18.83
N ILE A 513 14.91 12.43 -18.35
CA ILE A 513 14.43 11.21 -19.00
C ILE A 513 13.93 11.44 -20.44
N LEU A 514 13.50 12.66 -20.76
CA LEU A 514 13.22 13.12 -22.12
C LEU A 514 14.27 14.13 -22.58
N ASP A 515 15.04 13.75 -23.61
CA ASP A 515 15.96 14.62 -24.34
C ASP A 515 15.21 15.17 -25.57
N VAL A 516 14.44 16.25 -25.37
CA VAL A 516 13.57 16.88 -26.39
C VAL A 516 13.64 18.41 -26.31
N GLU A 517 13.89 19.05 -27.44
CA GLU A 517 13.87 20.51 -27.57
C GLU A 517 12.44 21.03 -27.71
N TRP A 518 12.13 22.19 -27.10
CA TRP A 518 10.79 22.77 -27.17
C TRP A 518 10.32 23.04 -28.62
N GLN A 519 11.23 23.44 -29.50
CA GLN A 519 10.88 23.68 -30.91
C GLN A 519 10.49 22.40 -31.64
N ASP A 520 11.09 21.25 -31.33
CA ASP A 520 10.73 19.96 -31.96
C ASP A 520 9.32 19.51 -31.51
N ILE A 521 8.96 19.78 -30.25
CA ILE A 521 7.61 19.57 -29.73
C ILE A 521 6.61 20.48 -30.46
N VAL A 522 6.94 21.76 -30.62
CA VAL A 522 6.13 22.77 -31.32
C VAL A 522 5.89 22.37 -32.78
N ASP A 523 6.95 22.01 -33.51
CA ASP A 523 6.90 21.62 -34.92
C ASP A 523 6.13 20.31 -35.15
N LEU A 524 6.11 19.40 -34.15
CA LEU A 524 5.34 18.15 -34.20
C LEU A 524 3.85 18.33 -33.84
N VAL A 525 3.53 19.22 -32.89
CA VAL A 525 2.16 19.41 -32.38
C VAL A 525 1.37 20.41 -33.23
N GLY A 526 1.99 21.48 -33.72
CA GLY A 526 1.34 22.52 -34.52
C GLY A 526 0.52 21.99 -35.71
N PRO A 527 1.06 21.07 -36.53
CA PRO A 527 0.32 20.44 -37.61
C PRO A 527 -0.91 19.64 -37.16
N LYS A 528 -0.86 18.95 -36.01
CA LYS A 528 -2.00 18.19 -35.50
C LYS A 528 -3.16 19.11 -35.10
N VAL A 529 -2.85 20.19 -34.37
CA VAL A 529 -3.85 21.19 -33.94
C VAL A 529 -4.42 21.90 -35.17
N THR A 530 -3.57 22.21 -36.14
CA THR A 530 -3.96 22.77 -37.45
C THR A 530 -4.94 21.85 -38.21
N ASP A 531 -4.64 20.55 -38.31
CA ASP A 531 -5.51 19.56 -38.94
C ASP A 531 -6.83 19.39 -38.17
N ALA A 532 -6.79 19.41 -36.83
CA ALA A 532 -7.98 19.30 -35.98
C ALA A 532 -8.92 20.51 -36.15
N LEU A 533 -8.39 21.73 -36.11
CA LEU A 533 -9.14 22.97 -36.34
C LEU A 533 -9.70 23.02 -37.78
N THR A 534 -8.87 22.71 -38.78
CA THR A 534 -9.28 22.61 -40.19
C THR A 534 -10.44 21.63 -40.37
N LYS A 535 -10.39 20.49 -39.69
CA LYS A 535 -11.41 19.44 -39.73
C LYS A 535 -12.70 19.86 -39.01
N ASP A 536 -12.64 20.53 -37.86
CA ASP A 536 -13.83 21.02 -37.16
C ASP A 536 -14.55 22.10 -37.97
N ILE A 537 -13.81 23.12 -38.43
CA ILE A 537 -14.32 24.18 -39.30
C ILE A 537 -14.96 23.55 -40.53
N LYS A 538 -14.27 22.67 -41.26
CA LYS A 538 -14.84 21.94 -42.40
C LYS A 538 -16.12 21.18 -42.03
N THR A 539 -16.14 20.46 -40.91
CA THR A 539 -17.31 19.69 -40.46
C THR A 539 -18.50 20.59 -40.17
N ARG A 540 -18.27 21.79 -39.63
CA ARG A 540 -19.30 22.80 -39.40
C ARG A 540 -19.88 23.35 -40.71
N TYR A 541 -19.05 23.79 -41.65
CA TYR A 541 -19.52 24.24 -42.98
C TYR A 541 -20.24 23.11 -43.76
N GLU A 542 -19.77 21.86 -43.66
CA GLU A 542 -20.48 20.69 -44.21
C GLU A 542 -21.88 20.53 -43.58
N ASN A 543 -22.00 20.66 -42.27
CA ASN A 543 -23.29 20.54 -41.56
C ASN A 543 -24.25 21.69 -41.87
N GLU A 544 -23.76 22.93 -41.96
CA GLU A 544 -24.56 24.10 -42.33
C GLU A 544 -25.04 24.01 -43.79
N PHE A 545 -24.16 23.64 -44.72
CA PHE A 545 -24.54 23.35 -46.11
C PHE A 545 -25.56 22.21 -46.20
N ASN A 546 -25.38 21.13 -45.42
CA ASN A 546 -26.35 20.03 -45.36
C ASN A 546 -27.72 20.50 -44.86
N ALA A 547 -27.78 21.39 -43.87
CA ALA A 547 -29.03 21.97 -43.37
C ALA A 547 -29.74 22.83 -44.43
N VAL A 548 -29.00 23.64 -45.19
CA VAL A 548 -29.54 24.42 -46.32
C VAL A 548 -30.10 23.52 -47.41
N VAL A 549 -29.34 22.51 -47.85
CA VAL A 549 -29.79 21.55 -48.88
C VAL A 549 -30.98 20.71 -48.41
N LEU A 550 -31.05 20.36 -47.12
CA LEU A 550 -32.20 19.67 -46.53
C LEU A 550 -33.46 20.55 -46.56
N ALA A 551 -33.32 21.85 -46.26
CA ALA A 551 -34.41 22.82 -46.37
C ALA A 551 -34.88 23.00 -47.83
N GLU A 552 -33.96 23.07 -48.80
CA GLU A 552 -34.32 23.07 -50.24
C GLU A 552 -35.14 21.84 -50.63
N LYS A 553 -34.76 20.64 -50.15
CA LYS A 553 -35.52 19.42 -50.45
C LYS A 553 -36.90 19.44 -49.77
N ALA A 554 -37.04 20.11 -48.62
CA ALA A 554 -38.30 20.24 -47.90
C ALA A 554 -39.32 21.14 -48.64
N GLU A 555 -38.89 22.09 -49.47
CA GLU A 555 -39.79 22.97 -50.23
C GLU A 555 -40.75 22.20 -51.16
N LYS A 556 -40.27 21.10 -51.74
CA LYS A 556 -41.06 20.13 -52.55
C LYS A 556 -42.28 19.59 -51.78
N TYR A 557 -42.22 19.60 -50.45
CA TYR A 557 -43.23 19.11 -49.51
C TYR A 557 -43.98 20.24 -48.80
N ALA A 558 -43.72 21.51 -49.13
CA ALA A 558 -44.31 22.66 -48.46
C ALA A 558 -45.85 22.71 -48.57
N LYS A 559 -46.49 23.27 -47.54
CA LYS A 559 -47.95 23.42 -47.47
C LYS A 559 -48.48 24.30 -48.60
N GLY A 560 -49.44 23.78 -49.36
CA GLY A 560 -49.97 24.41 -50.58
C GLY A 560 -49.43 23.81 -51.88
N THR A 561 -48.41 22.94 -51.83
CA THR A 561 -48.02 22.14 -52.98
C THR A 561 -49.07 21.05 -53.29
N ALA A 562 -49.16 20.66 -54.57
CA ALA A 562 -49.99 19.53 -55.00
C ALA A 562 -49.49 18.16 -54.47
N LEU A 563 -48.27 18.10 -53.92
CA LEU A 563 -47.74 16.92 -53.23
C LEU A 563 -48.19 16.90 -51.76
N TYR A 564 -48.09 18.03 -51.04
CA TYR A 564 -48.61 18.17 -49.67
C TYR A 564 -50.09 17.80 -49.58
N THR A 565 -50.92 18.19 -50.55
CA THR A 565 -52.36 17.84 -50.57
C THR A 565 -52.58 16.32 -50.51
N LYS A 566 -51.84 15.54 -51.31
CA LYS A 566 -51.91 14.07 -51.31
C LYS A 566 -51.39 13.45 -50.01
N ILE A 567 -50.39 14.08 -49.40
CA ILE A 567 -49.84 13.66 -48.11
C ILE A 567 -50.86 13.93 -47.00
N GLU A 568 -51.54 15.07 -47.02
CA GLU A 568 -52.61 15.40 -46.07
C GLU A 568 -53.82 14.45 -46.20
N GLU A 569 -54.25 14.12 -47.42
CA GLU A 569 -55.30 13.11 -47.68
C GLU A 569 -54.91 11.73 -47.12
N ALA A 570 -53.69 11.27 -47.41
CA ALA A 570 -53.19 9.97 -46.95
C ALA A 570 -52.95 9.92 -45.43
N ALA A 571 -52.48 11.03 -44.83
CA ALA A 571 -52.29 11.16 -43.39
C ALA A 571 -53.62 11.24 -42.64
N TYR A 572 -54.62 11.97 -43.15
CA TYR A 572 -55.96 12.00 -42.58
C TYR A 572 -56.60 10.60 -42.59
N LYS A 573 -56.41 9.85 -43.69
CA LYS A 573 -56.85 8.46 -43.76
C LYS A 573 -56.22 7.59 -42.66
N LYS A 574 -54.89 7.56 -42.56
CA LYS A 574 -54.17 6.82 -41.50
C LYS A 574 -54.59 7.26 -40.10
N ALA A 575 -54.82 8.56 -39.90
CA ALA A 575 -55.19 9.12 -38.61
C ALA A 575 -56.57 8.65 -38.12
N TRP A 576 -57.59 8.55 -38.99
CA TRP A 576 -58.87 7.96 -38.57
C TRP A 576 -58.82 6.43 -38.53
N GLU A 577 -58.06 5.76 -39.40
CA GLU A 577 -57.87 4.31 -39.37
C GLU A 577 -57.25 3.84 -38.05
N TYR A 578 -56.33 4.61 -37.46
CA TYR A 578 -55.77 4.37 -36.12
C TYR A 578 -56.84 4.31 -35.02
N TYR A 579 -57.92 5.09 -35.12
CA TYR A 579 -59.05 5.04 -34.19
C TYR A 579 -60.15 4.04 -34.60
N TYR A 580 -60.06 3.42 -35.79
CA TYR A 580 -61.01 2.42 -36.31
C TYR A 580 -60.82 1.02 -35.67
N THR A 581 -60.64 0.97 -34.35
CA THR A 581 -60.39 -0.24 -33.56
C THR A 581 -61.67 -1.02 -33.25
N THR A 582 -61.55 -2.32 -32.98
CA THR A 582 -62.70 -3.17 -32.56
C THR A 582 -63.35 -2.67 -31.28
N SER A 583 -62.58 -2.15 -30.32
CA SER A 583 -63.11 -1.55 -29.08
C SER A 583 -63.99 -0.33 -29.37
N ASN A 584 -63.50 0.61 -30.19
CA ASN A 584 -64.27 1.81 -30.54
C ASN A 584 -65.52 1.46 -31.38
N LYS A 585 -65.42 0.46 -32.28
CA LYS A 585 -66.58 -0.05 -33.02
C LYS A 585 -67.64 -0.66 -32.10
N ASN A 586 -67.23 -1.45 -31.11
CA ASN A 586 -68.15 -2.05 -30.15
C ASN A 586 -68.80 -0.98 -29.25
N ASN A 587 -68.07 0.07 -28.88
CA ASN A 587 -68.63 1.20 -28.14
C ASN A 587 -69.66 1.99 -28.97
N ILE A 588 -69.38 2.28 -30.26
CA ILE A 588 -70.35 2.91 -31.16
C ILE A 588 -71.59 2.02 -31.33
N ARG A 589 -71.41 0.72 -31.61
CA ARG A 589 -72.51 -0.25 -31.76
C ARG A 589 -73.37 -0.35 -30.48
N LYS A 590 -72.76 -0.34 -29.30
CA LYS A 590 -73.46 -0.28 -28.01
C LYS A 590 -74.26 1.01 -27.83
N ASN A 591 -73.69 2.16 -28.20
CA ASN A 591 -74.37 3.45 -28.13
C ASN A 591 -75.55 3.54 -29.13
N VAL A 592 -75.39 3.00 -30.34
CA VAL A 592 -76.49 2.87 -31.32
C VAL A 592 -77.55 1.90 -30.80
N LYS A 593 -77.20 0.73 -30.25
CA LYS A 593 -78.16 -0.20 -29.64
C LYS A 593 -78.99 0.47 -28.53
N ALA A 594 -78.34 1.24 -27.67
CA ALA A 594 -79.03 2.01 -26.62
C ALA A 594 -79.92 3.13 -27.18
N ALA A 595 -79.50 3.83 -28.23
CA ALA A 595 -80.28 4.88 -28.87
C ALA A 595 -81.49 4.33 -29.64
N GLU A 596 -81.34 3.21 -30.35
CA GLU A 596 -82.44 2.53 -31.04
C GLU A 596 -83.44 1.90 -30.05
N ALA A 597 -82.97 1.30 -28.94
CA ALA A 597 -83.86 0.79 -27.88
C ALA A 597 -84.73 1.87 -27.23
N ALA A 598 -84.24 3.12 -27.18
CA ALA A 598 -84.95 4.24 -26.59
C ALA A 598 -86.06 4.84 -27.49
N LYS A 599 -86.19 4.40 -28.75
CA LYS A 599 -87.22 4.89 -29.67
C LYS A 599 -88.58 4.21 -29.43
N PRO A 600 -89.70 4.96 -29.35
CA PRO A 600 -91.03 4.39 -29.13
C PRO A 600 -91.42 3.30 -30.14
N GLU A 601 -91.03 3.45 -31.40
CA GLU A 601 -91.28 2.51 -32.49
C GLU A 601 -90.53 1.16 -32.36
N ASN A 602 -89.43 1.13 -31.58
CA ASN A 602 -88.59 -0.06 -31.37
C ASN A 602 -88.84 -0.74 -30.00
N ALA A 603 -89.64 -0.14 -29.12
CA ALA A 603 -89.73 -0.47 -27.69
C ALA A 603 -90.29 -1.88 -27.35
N GLY A 604 -90.60 -2.71 -28.36
CA GLY A 604 -91.05 -4.09 -28.21
C GLY A 604 -90.17 -5.14 -28.92
N LEU A 605 -89.04 -4.73 -29.53
CA LEU A 605 -88.09 -5.66 -30.17
C LEU A 605 -87.36 -6.51 -29.13
N SER A 606 -87.09 -7.78 -29.45
CA SER A 606 -86.15 -8.59 -28.67
C SER A 606 -84.70 -8.14 -28.90
N ASP A 607 -83.81 -8.48 -27.96
CA ASP A 607 -82.41 -8.03 -28.01
C ASP A 607 -81.65 -8.50 -29.27
N SER A 608 -82.09 -9.63 -29.86
CA SER A 608 -81.60 -10.21 -31.11
C SER A 608 -82.12 -9.46 -32.36
N GLU A 609 -83.39 -9.05 -32.36
CA GLU A 609 -83.95 -8.22 -33.43
C GLU A 609 -83.36 -6.80 -33.40
N LEU A 610 -83.08 -6.29 -32.19
CA LEU A 610 -82.39 -5.03 -32.00
C LEU A 610 -80.92 -5.11 -32.47
N ASP A 611 -80.20 -6.21 -32.20
CA ASP A 611 -78.87 -6.44 -32.80
C ASP A 611 -78.92 -6.56 -34.32
N ALA A 612 -79.96 -7.17 -34.90
CA ALA A 612 -80.13 -7.22 -36.35
C ALA A 612 -80.33 -5.80 -36.95
N LEU A 613 -81.13 -4.95 -36.30
CA LEU A 613 -81.31 -3.54 -36.67
C LEU A 613 -80.00 -2.74 -36.54
N VAL A 614 -79.28 -2.89 -35.42
CA VAL A 614 -77.98 -2.23 -35.17
C VAL A 614 -76.94 -2.67 -36.21
N ASN A 615 -76.95 -3.94 -36.64
CA ASN A 615 -76.09 -4.43 -37.72
C ASN A 615 -76.42 -3.81 -39.09
N GLN A 616 -77.70 -3.48 -39.37
CA GLN A 616 -78.09 -2.77 -40.59
C GLN A 616 -77.70 -1.28 -40.56
N ILE A 617 -77.75 -0.64 -39.39
CA ILE A 617 -77.38 0.78 -39.21
C ILE A 617 -75.85 0.96 -39.19
N CYS A 618 -75.13 0.07 -38.48
CA CYS A 618 -73.69 0.16 -38.27
C CYS A 618 -72.87 -0.42 -39.44
N THR A 619 -73.14 0.08 -40.65
CA THR A 619 -72.33 -0.14 -41.86
C THR A 619 -70.93 0.45 -41.70
N ASP A 620 -69.92 -0.03 -42.43
CA ASP A 620 -68.57 0.53 -42.34
C ASP A 620 -68.53 2.05 -42.61
N GLU A 621 -69.32 2.55 -43.57
CA GLU A 621 -69.42 3.98 -43.87
C GLU A 621 -69.97 4.79 -42.68
N TYR A 622 -71.04 4.31 -42.03
CA TYR A 622 -71.58 4.93 -40.81
C TYR A 622 -70.54 4.89 -39.67
N MET A 623 -69.88 3.74 -39.48
CA MET A 623 -68.90 3.55 -38.43
C MET A 623 -67.67 4.45 -38.61
N ILE A 624 -67.20 4.64 -39.84
CA ILE A 624 -66.12 5.58 -40.19
C ILE A 624 -66.55 7.02 -39.90
N GLN A 625 -67.77 7.42 -40.30
CA GLN A 625 -68.30 8.76 -40.03
C GLN A 625 -68.42 9.05 -38.52
N GLN A 626 -68.88 8.07 -37.72
CA GLN A 626 -68.96 8.21 -36.26
C GLN A 626 -67.57 8.32 -35.61
N ILE A 627 -66.56 7.57 -36.09
CA ILE A 627 -65.17 7.70 -35.63
C ILE A 627 -64.59 9.07 -35.98
N GLN A 628 -64.72 9.51 -37.23
CA GLN A 628 -64.24 10.81 -37.71
C GLN A 628 -64.88 11.98 -36.94
N THR A 629 -66.16 11.86 -36.57
CA THR A 629 -66.86 12.86 -35.76
C THR A 629 -66.36 12.84 -34.31
N SER A 630 -66.38 11.67 -33.67
CA SER A 630 -66.11 11.49 -32.24
C SER A 630 -64.65 11.76 -31.84
N PHE A 631 -63.72 11.48 -32.74
CA PHE A 631 -62.28 11.65 -32.53
C PHE A 631 -61.68 12.79 -33.38
N SER A 632 -62.51 13.70 -33.90
CA SER A 632 -62.13 14.75 -34.85
C SER A 632 -60.87 15.55 -34.44
N LYS A 633 -60.77 15.98 -33.18
CA LYS A 633 -59.58 16.70 -32.66
C LYS A 633 -58.33 15.81 -32.65
N GLN A 634 -58.46 14.59 -32.15
CA GLN A 634 -57.37 13.62 -32.04
C GLN A 634 -56.90 13.13 -33.42
N ILE A 635 -57.82 13.05 -34.40
CA ILE A 635 -57.52 12.73 -35.80
C ILE A 635 -56.74 13.87 -36.46
N GLU A 636 -57.08 15.14 -36.21
CA GLU A 636 -56.28 16.27 -36.72
C GLU A 636 -54.89 16.34 -36.07
N GLU A 637 -54.78 16.10 -34.76
CA GLU A 637 -53.50 16.00 -34.05
C GLU A 637 -52.64 14.85 -34.61
N LYS A 638 -53.23 13.66 -34.77
CA LYS A 638 -52.57 12.48 -35.35
C LYS A 638 -52.20 12.70 -36.82
N LYS A 639 -53.03 13.40 -37.60
CA LYS A 639 -52.76 13.78 -39.00
C LYS A 639 -51.50 14.63 -39.09
N LEU A 640 -51.36 15.66 -38.24
CA LEU A 640 -50.15 16.50 -38.23
C LEU A 640 -48.88 15.69 -37.90
N VAL A 641 -48.97 14.72 -36.99
CA VAL A 641 -47.86 13.79 -36.69
C VAL A 641 -47.52 12.90 -37.90
N GLU A 642 -48.52 12.32 -38.58
CA GLU A 642 -48.28 11.48 -39.77
C GLU A 642 -47.78 12.31 -40.99
N ILE A 643 -48.22 13.56 -41.15
CA ILE A 643 -47.68 14.52 -42.15
C ILE A 643 -46.21 14.79 -41.85
N ASN A 644 -45.89 15.24 -40.63
CA ASN A 644 -44.50 15.59 -40.26
C ASN A 644 -43.57 14.39 -40.37
N LYS A 645 -44.03 13.20 -39.96
CA LYS A 645 -43.31 11.93 -40.13
C LYS A 645 -43.01 11.64 -41.61
N TYR A 646 -44.04 11.67 -42.46
CA TYR A 646 -43.86 11.41 -43.90
C TYR A 646 -42.93 12.43 -44.56
N ILE A 647 -43.11 13.73 -44.29
CA ILE A 647 -42.28 14.79 -44.86
C ILE A 647 -40.84 14.64 -44.39
N THR A 648 -40.57 14.38 -43.11
CA THR A 648 -39.21 14.17 -42.60
C THR A 648 -38.54 12.96 -43.24
N THR A 649 -39.22 11.80 -43.26
CA THR A 649 -38.68 10.58 -43.90
C THR A 649 -38.37 10.80 -45.38
N GLN A 650 -39.28 11.42 -46.14
CA GLN A 650 -39.10 11.62 -47.57
C GLN A 650 -38.07 12.71 -47.88
N THR A 651 -38.02 13.80 -47.09
CA THR A 651 -37.00 14.85 -47.25
C THR A 651 -35.61 14.30 -46.97
N ASN A 652 -35.43 13.48 -45.94
CA ASN A 652 -34.16 12.80 -45.67
C ASN A 652 -33.79 11.81 -46.79
N THR A 653 -34.78 11.13 -47.38
CA THR A 653 -34.57 10.24 -48.54
C THR A 653 -34.09 11.02 -49.76
N ASP A 654 -34.76 12.13 -50.07
CA ASP A 654 -34.44 13.03 -51.18
C ASP A 654 -33.07 13.73 -50.98
N PHE A 655 -32.71 14.05 -49.73
CA PHE A 655 -31.42 14.61 -49.37
C PHE A 655 -30.29 13.58 -49.53
N ASN A 656 -30.45 12.37 -48.99
CA ASN A 656 -29.44 11.31 -49.11
C ASN A 656 -29.20 10.95 -50.59
N ALA A 657 -30.27 10.80 -51.38
CA ALA A 657 -30.16 10.56 -52.82
C ALA A 657 -29.51 11.71 -53.63
N TYR A 658 -29.44 12.91 -53.06
CA TYR A 658 -28.74 14.06 -53.64
C TYR A 658 -27.28 14.16 -53.16
N LYS A 659 -26.98 13.74 -51.93
CA LYS A 659 -25.64 13.82 -51.31
C LYS A 659 -24.55 13.09 -52.12
N ASP A 660 -24.89 11.98 -52.76
CA ASP A 660 -23.94 11.21 -53.58
C ASP A 660 -23.68 11.81 -54.98
N THR A 661 -24.42 12.84 -55.38
CA THR A 661 -24.34 13.44 -56.72
C THR A 661 -23.14 14.36 -56.89
N ASP A 662 -22.65 14.49 -58.13
CA ASP A 662 -21.56 15.40 -58.46
C ASP A 662 -21.99 16.88 -58.37
N GLU A 663 -23.30 17.17 -58.45
CA GLU A 663 -23.86 18.49 -58.20
C GLU A 663 -23.74 18.89 -56.72
N TYR A 664 -24.06 17.98 -55.79
CA TYR A 664 -23.83 18.21 -54.37
C TYR A 664 -22.34 18.42 -54.07
N LYS A 665 -21.45 17.58 -54.63
CA LYS A 665 -20.00 17.70 -54.45
C LYS A 665 -19.48 19.05 -54.94
N ALA A 666 -19.87 19.48 -56.14
CA ALA A 666 -19.47 20.77 -56.69
C ALA A 666 -20.02 21.98 -55.91
N ARG A 667 -21.22 21.86 -55.33
CA ARG A 667 -21.76 22.90 -54.44
C ARG A 667 -21.05 22.95 -53.09
N LEU A 668 -20.73 21.80 -52.50
CA LEU A 668 -19.95 21.74 -51.25
C LEU A 668 -18.52 22.25 -51.46
N ASP A 669 -17.88 21.86 -52.56
CA ASP A 669 -16.56 22.37 -52.96
C ASP A 669 -16.57 23.91 -53.12
N ALA A 670 -17.64 24.49 -53.68
CA ALA A 670 -17.79 25.94 -53.76
C ALA A 670 -17.97 26.63 -52.38
N VAL A 671 -18.49 25.93 -51.37
CA VAL A 671 -18.54 26.43 -49.97
C VAL A 671 -17.16 26.31 -49.31
N LEU A 672 -16.49 25.17 -49.47
CA LEU A 672 -15.15 24.89 -48.94
C LEU A 672 -14.00 25.57 -49.73
N ASN A 673 -14.32 26.41 -50.71
CA ASN A 673 -13.41 27.34 -51.38
C ASN A 673 -13.95 28.78 -51.38
N SER A 674 -14.91 29.09 -50.48
CA SER A 674 -15.42 30.46 -50.32
C SER A 674 -14.42 31.36 -49.60
N GLU A 675 -14.49 32.67 -49.85
CA GLU A 675 -13.63 33.68 -49.22
C GLU A 675 -13.76 33.64 -47.68
N GLU A 676 -15.00 33.46 -47.19
CA GLU A 676 -15.35 33.32 -45.77
C GLU A 676 -14.71 32.07 -45.12
N TYR A 677 -14.84 30.89 -45.75
CA TYR A 677 -14.19 29.66 -45.27
C TYR A 677 -12.66 29.76 -45.27
N LEU A 678 -12.07 30.32 -46.34
CA LEU A 678 -10.62 30.42 -46.47
C LEU A 678 -10.02 31.47 -45.51
N GLU A 679 -10.71 32.58 -45.26
CA GLU A 679 -10.32 33.57 -44.25
C GLU A 679 -10.43 32.98 -42.83
N GLU A 680 -11.48 32.21 -42.53
CA GLU A 680 -11.62 31.58 -41.21
C GLU A 680 -10.55 30.50 -40.96
N ILE A 681 -10.27 29.64 -41.95
CA ILE A 681 -9.16 28.68 -41.88
C ILE A 681 -7.84 29.40 -41.64
N LEU A 682 -7.53 30.46 -42.39
CA LEU A 682 -6.29 31.23 -42.25
C LEU A 682 -6.17 31.88 -40.86
N ASN A 683 -7.26 32.41 -40.32
CA ASN A 683 -7.28 33.01 -38.97
C ASN A 683 -7.14 31.96 -37.85
N ALA A 684 -7.60 30.73 -38.05
CA ALA A 684 -7.47 29.64 -37.07
C ALA A 684 -6.15 28.84 -37.18
N THR A 685 -5.46 28.90 -38.32
CA THR A 685 -4.30 28.03 -38.64
C THR A 685 -3.06 28.77 -39.14
N GLY A 686 -3.00 30.10 -38.99
CA GLY A 686 -1.86 30.94 -39.39
C GLY A 686 -0.59 30.71 -38.55
N GLU A 687 0.46 31.48 -38.83
CA GLU A 687 1.82 31.28 -38.27
C GLU A 687 1.89 31.31 -36.71
N ASN A 688 0.85 31.81 -36.03
CA ASN A 688 0.80 32.01 -34.59
C ASN A 688 -0.17 31.02 -33.85
N VAL A 689 -0.48 29.83 -34.38
CA VAL A 689 -1.39 28.84 -33.73
C VAL A 689 -1.06 28.60 -32.24
N PHE A 690 0.22 28.53 -31.87
CA PHE A 690 0.61 28.33 -30.47
C PHE A 690 0.31 29.52 -29.55
N GLU A 691 0.20 30.74 -30.09
CA GLU A 691 -0.22 31.91 -29.32
C GLU A 691 -1.74 32.05 -29.26
N SER A 692 -2.45 31.76 -30.36
CA SER A 692 -3.91 31.91 -30.45
C SER A 692 -4.68 30.74 -29.82
N HIS A 693 -4.07 29.55 -29.78
CA HIS A 693 -4.69 28.30 -29.33
C HIS A 693 -3.79 27.52 -28.36
N PHE A 694 -3.02 28.22 -27.51
CA PHE A 694 -2.08 27.64 -26.54
C PHE A 694 -2.67 26.47 -25.76
N ASP A 695 -3.89 26.58 -25.22
CA ASP A 695 -4.56 25.53 -24.45
C ASP A 695 -4.76 24.23 -25.26
N LEU A 696 -5.09 24.34 -26.56
CA LEU A 696 -5.26 23.17 -27.44
C LEU A 696 -3.91 22.53 -27.78
N CYS A 697 -2.89 23.35 -28.01
CA CYS A 697 -1.52 22.89 -28.14
C CYS A 697 -1.05 22.18 -26.86
N LEU A 698 -1.37 22.70 -25.68
CA LEU A 698 -0.94 22.17 -24.38
C LEU A 698 -1.47 20.76 -24.12
N VAL A 699 -2.71 20.47 -24.55
CA VAL A 699 -3.30 19.13 -24.49
C VAL A 699 -2.54 18.13 -25.37
N GLU A 700 -2.22 18.49 -26.62
CA GLU A 700 -1.45 17.64 -27.54
C GLU A 700 0.03 17.50 -27.14
N ILE A 701 0.62 18.54 -26.54
CA ILE A 701 1.96 18.51 -25.92
C ILE A 701 1.98 17.49 -24.79
N ASN A 702 1.03 17.59 -23.85
CA ASN A 702 0.96 16.67 -22.71
C ASN A 702 0.74 15.23 -23.16
N ALA A 703 -0.19 14.98 -24.10
CA ALA A 703 -0.43 13.65 -24.64
C ALA A 703 0.81 13.04 -25.34
N TYR A 704 1.63 13.88 -26.00
CA TYR A 704 2.88 13.43 -26.62
C TYR A 704 3.96 13.11 -25.58
N LEU A 705 4.24 14.03 -24.66
CA LEU A 705 5.27 13.88 -23.63
C LEU A 705 4.95 12.74 -22.66
N GLN A 706 3.69 12.59 -22.25
CA GLN A 706 3.21 11.47 -21.43
C GLN A 706 3.41 10.12 -22.13
N GLY A 707 3.22 10.07 -23.45
CA GLY A 707 3.52 8.87 -24.24
C GLY A 707 5.00 8.47 -24.19
N LEU A 708 5.91 9.44 -24.37
CA LEU A 708 7.35 9.19 -24.30
C LEU A 708 7.81 8.80 -22.88
N ILE A 709 7.32 9.50 -21.84
CA ILE A 709 7.58 9.16 -20.43
C ILE A 709 7.12 7.73 -20.14
N LYS A 710 5.95 7.34 -20.64
CA LYS A 710 5.45 5.99 -20.48
C LYS A 710 6.34 4.94 -21.16
N GLU A 711 6.77 5.15 -22.42
CA GLU A 711 7.68 4.21 -23.09
C GLU A 711 9.00 4.01 -22.30
N ARG A 712 9.51 5.09 -21.67
CA ARG A 712 10.70 5.03 -20.80
C ARG A 712 10.46 4.26 -19.51
N ILE A 713 9.30 4.44 -18.88
CA ILE A 713 8.94 3.74 -17.65
C ILE A 713 8.64 2.25 -17.92
N ASP A 714 7.89 1.94 -18.97
CA ASP A 714 7.59 0.56 -19.37
C ASP A 714 8.89 -0.22 -19.64
N ALA A 715 9.91 0.41 -20.25
CA ALA A 715 11.24 -0.17 -20.43
C ALA A 715 11.99 -0.42 -19.09
N PHE A 716 11.97 0.54 -18.16
CA PHE A 716 12.54 0.37 -16.82
C PHE A 716 11.90 -0.81 -16.06
N PHE A 717 10.58 -0.98 -16.14
CA PHE A 717 9.91 -2.10 -15.49
C PHE A 717 10.23 -3.46 -16.13
N VAL A 718 10.60 -3.52 -17.42
CA VAL A 718 11.14 -4.74 -18.04
C VAL A 718 12.49 -5.12 -17.44
N GLU A 719 13.41 -4.16 -17.28
CA GLU A 719 14.75 -4.40 -16.70
C GLU A 719 14.66 -4.81 -15.21
N LEU A 720 13.83 -4.12 -14.42
CA LEU A 720 13.58 -4.46 -13.02
C LEU A 720 12.94 -5.85 -12.86
N ASN A 721 11.96 -6.21 -13.69
CA ASN A 721 11.36 -7.56 -13.66
C ASN A 721 12.40 -8.64 -13.99
N ALA A 722 13.32 -8.39 -14.92
CA ALA A 722 14.35 -9.36 -15.32
C ALA A 722 15.34 -9.66 -14.18
N ASP A 723 15.87 -8.63 -13.49
CA ASP A 723 16.80 -8.83 -12.37
C ASP A 723 16.11 -9.45 -11.14
N LEU A 724 14.86 -9.08 -10.86
CA LEU A 724 14.05 -9.74 -9.82
C LEU A 724 13.82 -11.24 -10.14
N LYS A 725 13.55 -11.57 -11.41
CA LYS A 725 13.41 -12.94 -11.91
C LYS A 725 14.71 -13.73 -11.74
N ASP A 726 15.84 -13.19 -12.18
CA ASP A 726 17.14 -13.87 -12.10
C ASP A 726 17.60 -14.06 -10.65
N LYS A 727 17.47 -13.03 -9.80
CA LYS A 727 17.79 -13.12 -8.36
C LYS A 727 16.89 -14.14 -7.63
N TYR A 728 15.61 -14.28 -8.01
CA TYR A 728 14.71 -15.31 -7.48
C TYR A 728 15.03 -16.73 -7.98
N ILE A 729 15.26 -16.90 -9.28
CA ILE A 729 15.67 -18.18 -9.88
C ILE A 729 16.99 -18.66 -9.27
N LYS A 730 17.93 -17.74 -8.98
CA LYS A 730 19.16 -18.07 -8.26
C LYS A 730 18.88 -18.63 -6.86
N PHE A 731 18.04 -17.95 -6.06
CA PHE A 731 17.64 -18.44 -4.73
C PHE A 731 16.99 -19.82 -4.78
N GLN A 732 16.08 -20.06 -5.74
CA GLN A 732 15.49 -21.40 -5.94
C GLN A 732 16.57 -22.45 -6.21
N ASN A 733 17.51 -22.19 -7.13
CA ASN A 733 18.59 -23.12 -7.46
C ASN A 733 19.54 -23.38 -6.27
N GLU A 734 19.88 -22.37 -5.49
CA GLU A 734 20.70 -22.52 -4.28
C GLU A 734 19.98 -23.37 -3.22
N TYR A 735 18.69 -23.13 -2.97
CA TYR A 735 17.87 -23.93 -2.06
C TYR A 735 17.74 -25.39 -2.52
N ILE A 736 17.46 -25.61 -3.81
CA ILE A 736 17.40 -26.95 -4.43
C ILE A 736 18.73 -27.69 -4.25
N ALA A 737 19.87 -27.02 -4.36
CA ALA A 737 21.20 -27.62 -4.19
C ALA A 737 21.51 -28.10 -2.76
N MET A 738 20.73 -27.73 -1.74
CA MET A 738 20.91 -28.21 -0.35
C MET A 738 20.42 -29.64 -0.15
N PHE A 739 19.60 -30.14 -1.08
CA PHE A 739 19.05 -31.49 -1.05
C PHE A 739 19.92 -32.40 -1.93
N PRO A 740 20.63 -33.41 -1.36
CA PRO A 740 21.50 -34.29 -2.13
C PRO A 740 20.67 -35.33 -2.91
N PHE A 741 20.04 -34.90 -4.01
CA PHE A 741 19.29 -35.78 -4.90
C PHE A 741 20.18 -36.90 -5.46
N ASP A 742 21.43 -36.60 -5.82
CA ASP A 742 22.36 -37.53 -6.48
C ASP A 742 23.07 -38.53 -5.54
N ASP A 743 23.08 -38.32 -4.22
CA ASP A 743 23.71 -39.23 -3.25
C ASP A 743 22.68 -39.85 -2.28
N PRO A 744 22.22 -41.10 -2.54
CA PRO A 744 21.32 -41.83 -1.65
C PRO A 744 21.82 -42.07 -0.22
N GLN A 745 23.11 -41.92 0.08
CA GLN A 745 23.67 -42.05 1.44
C GLN A 745 23.64 -40.71 2.20
N ALA A 746 23.69 -39.57 1.51
CA ALA A 746 23.63 -38.24 2.11
C ALA A 746 22.20 -37.74 2.36
N ARG A 747 21.18 -38.41 1.80
CA ARG A 747 19.77 -38.04 1.99
C ARG A 747 19.34 -38.10 3.46
N SER A 748 19.07 -36.92 4.04
CA SER A 748 18.44 -36.80 5.35
C SER A 748 17.04 -37.45 5.33
N ILE A 749 16.96 -38.64 5.91
CA ILE A 749 15.73 -39.45 5.99
C ILE A 749 14.56 -38.70 6.66
N PRO A 750 14.76 -37.86 7.71
CA PRO A 750 13.71 -36.99 8.24
C PRO A 750 13.09 -36.05 7.20
N ASP A 751 13.90 -35.30 6.45
CA ASP A 751 13.39 -34.19 5.64
C ASP A 751 12.69 -34.67 4.37
N TYR A 752 13.21 -35.74 3.75
CA TYR A 752 12.53 -36.44 2.65
C TYR A 752 11.20 -37.07 3.13
N ARG A 753 11.12 -37.51 4.40
CA ARG A 753 9.85 -37.95 5.01
C ARG A 753 8.92 -36.80 5.37
N ILE A 754 9.41 -35.60 5.67
CA ILE A 754 8.56 -34.42 5.90
C ILE A 754 7.94 -33.99 4.57
N ALA A 755 8.74 -33.82 3.52
CA ALA A 755 8.24 -33.52 2.18
C ALA A 755 7.21 -34.57 1.70
N ILE A 756 7.53 -35.86 1.81
CA ILE A 756 6.58 -36.93 1.44
C ILE A 756 5.38 -37.00 2.40
N SER A 757 5.52 -36.71 3.70
CA SER A 757 4.37 -36.65 4.61
C SER A 757 3.44 -35.50 4.26
N ASN A 758 3.97 -34.33 3.88
CA ASN A 758 3.17 -33.18 3.47
C ASN A 758 2.43 -33.49 2.16
N VAL A 759 3.11 -34.06 1.15
CA VAL A 759 2.47 -34.55 -0.09
C VAL A 759 1.43 -35.63 0.19
N VAL A 760 1.65 -36.51 1.17
CA VAL A 760 0.70 -37.56 1.58
C VAL A 760 -0.48 -37.00 2.38
N GLU A 761 -0.29 -35.98 3.22
CA GLU A 761 -1.38 -35.26 3.89
C GLU A 761 -2.22 -34.43 2.88
N GLU A 762 -1.59 -33.86 1.86
CA GLU A 762 -2.32 -33.20 0.75
C GLU A 762 -3.15 -34.22 -0.04
N ALA A 763 -2.57 -35.37 -0.39
CA ALA A 763 -3.28 -36.50 -0.98
C ALA A 763 -4.36 -37.10 -0.06
N LYS A 764 -4.29 -36.89 1.26
CA LYS A 764 -5.32 -37.27 2.24
C LYS A 764 -6.45 -36.23 2.36
N LYS A 765 -6.22 -34.96 1.99
CA LYS A 765 -7.26 -33.93 1.90
C LYS A 765 -8.24 -34.26 0.76
N ASP A 766 -7.78 -34.67 -0.43
CA ASP A 766 -8.63 -35.16 -1.53
C ASP A 766 -9.09 -36.62 -1.32
N ARG A 767 -9.81 -36.84 -0.23
CA ARG A 767 -9.99 -38.15 0.42
C ARG A 767 -10.82 -39.18 -0.36
N VAL A 768 -11.35 -38.83 -1.53
CA VAL A 768 -12.27 -39.69 -2.31
C VAL A 768 -11.58 -40.29 -3.54
N SER A 769 -10.83 -39.49 -4.30
CA SER A 769 -10.27 -39.90 -5.60
C SER A 769 -9.15 -40.92 -5.44
N MET A 770 -8.00 -40.50 -4.89
CA MET A 770 -6.80 -41.32 -4.69
C MET A 770 -7.09 -42.60 -3.89
N THR A 771 -7.92 -42.46 -2.86
CA THR A 771 -8.36 -43.56 -1.99
C THR A 771 -9.19 -44.60 -2.74
N SER A 772 -9.91 -44.22 -3.80
CA SER A 772 -10.70 -45.17 -4.59
C SER A 772 -9.81 -46.04 -5.51
N ALA A 773 -8.78 -45.46 -6.16
CA ALA A 773 -7.86 -46.17 -7.03
C ALA A 773 -7.00 -47.16 -6.23
N LEU A 774 -6.31 -46.68 -5.20
CA LEU A 774 -5.46 -47.49 -4.32
C LEU A 774 -6.25 -48.61 -3.62
N ARG A 775 -7.50 -48.33 -3.18
CA ARG A 775 -8.41 -49.35 -2.65
C ARG A 775 -8.83 -50.37 -3.70
N THR A 776 -9.09 -49.95 -4.94
CA THR A 776 -9.46 -50.87 -6.04
C THR A 776 -8.33 -51.83 -6.36
N GLU A 777 -7.10 -51.33 -6.43
CA GLU A 777 -5.89 -52.13 -6.67
C GLU A 777 -5.63 -53.12 -5.53
N LEU A 778 -5.66 -52.65 -4.27
CA LEU A 778 -5.58 -53.52 -3.09
C LEU A 778 -6.73 -54.54 -3.02
N THR A 779 -7.93 -54.20 -3.50
CA THR A 779 -9.06 -55.14 -3.59
C THR A 779 -8.81 -56.23 -4.63
N ASN A 780 -8.17 -55.89 -5.75
CA ASN A 780 -7.80 -56.88 -6.78
C ASN A 780 -6.68 -57.80 -6.27
N ILE A 781 -5.67 -57.26 -5.58
CA ILE A 781 -4.60 -58.03 -4.93
C ILE A 781 -5.20 -58.99 -3.88
N VAL A 782 -6.04 -58.48 -2.96
CA VAL A 782 -6.67 -59.30 -1.91
C VAL A 782 -7.62 -60.36 -2.49
N ARG A 783 -8.33 -60.09 -3.60
CA ARG A 783 -9.09 -61.13 -4.31
C ARG A 783 -8.20 -62.21 -4.92
N ALA A 784 -7.07 -61.84 -5.51
CA ALA A 784 -6.12 -62.79 -6.08
C ALA A 784 -5.48 -63.68 -4.99
N GLU A 785 -5.20 -63.13 -3.80
CA GLU A 785 -4.71 -63.87 -2.63
C GLU A 785 -5.76 -64.82 -2.03
N LEU A 786 -7.01 -64.38 -1.89
CA LEU A 786 -8.08 -65.16 -1.25
C LEU A 786 -8.76 -66.17 -2.20
N GLY A 787 -8.58 -66.00 -3.52
CA GLY A 787 -9.00 -66.95 -4.55
C GLY A 787 -10.43 -66.80 -5.05
N GLU A 788 -10.72 -67.43 -6.21
CA GLU A 788 -12.02 -67.41 -6.87
C GLU A 788 -13.10 -68.12 -6.03
N GLY A 789 -13.80 -67.35 -5.20
CA GLY A 789 -14.85 -67.83 -4.30
C GLY A 789 -14.92 -67.10 -2.95
N ALA A 790 -13.92 -66.27 -2.62
CA ALA A 790 -13.92 -65.45 -1.42
C ALA A 790 -15.16 -64.54 -1.34
N LEU A 791 -15.77 -64.43 -0.15
CA LEU A 791 -16.92 -63.54 0.06
C LEU A 791 -16.44 -62.08 0.00
N ASN A 792 -17.24 -61.20 -0.64
CA ASN A 792 -16.89 -59.77 -0.73
C ASN A 792 -16.76 -59.09 0.65
N GLU A 793 -17.38 -59.64 1.70
CA GLU A 793 -17.24 -59.13 3.07
C GLU A 793 -15.85 -59.42 3.65
N ASP A 794 -15.32 -60.64 3.48
CA ASP A 794 -13.96 -61.01 3.90
C ASP A 794 -12.88 -60.23 3.13
N VAL A 795 -13.10 -60.06 1.81
CA VAL A 795 -12.26 -59.21 0.94
C VAL A 795 -12.28 -57.77 1.44
N ASN A 796 -13.45 -57.17 1.65
CA ASN A 796 -13.58 -55.78 2.07
C ASN A 796 -13.00 -55.52 3.47
N ASN A 797 -13.13 -56.48 4.39
CA ASN A 797 -12.54 -56.41 5.73
C ASN A 797 -11.00 -56.49 5.64
N THR A 798 -10.46 -57.44 4.87
CA THR A 798 -9.01 -57.59 4.67
C THR A 798 -8.40 -56.37 3.98
N VAL A 799 -9.07 -55.80 2.96
CA VAL A 799 -8.69 -54.53 2.33
C VAL A 799 -8.70 -53.38 3.34
N LYS A 800 -9.73 -53.31 4.20
CA LYS A 800 -9.85 -52.26 5.23
C LYS A 800 -8.78 -52.37 6.33
N GLU A 801 -8.32 -53.58 6.65
CA GLU A 801 -7.21 -53.80 7.60
C GLU A 801 -5.84 -53.51 6.98
N ARG A 802 -5.67 -53.71 5.66
CA ARG A 802 -4.40 -53.46 4.96
C ARG A 802 -4.22 -52.03 4.43
N LEU A 803 -5.30 -51.34 4.09
CA LEU A 803 -5.31 -49.95 3.58
C LEU A 803 -4.96 -48.96 4.70
N THR A 804 -3.70 -48.98 5.11
CA THR A 804 -3.12 -48.17 6.18
C THR A 804 -2.18 -47.12 5.60
N ASP A 805 -1.96 -46.02 6.32
CA ASP A 805 -1.04 -44.94 5.93
C ASP A 805 0.36 -45.45 5.55
N ALA A 806 0.88 -46.44 6.30
CA ALA A 806 2.17 -47.08 6.02
C ALA A 806 2.16 -47.92 4.72
N TRP A 807 1.03 -48.54 4.36
CA TRP A 807 0.89 -49.22 3.07
C TRP A 807 0.79 -48.22 1.91
N ILE A 808 0.03 -47.13 2.09
CA ILE A 808 -0.09 -46.05 1.10
C ILE A 808 1.30 -45.41 0.85
N GLN A 809 2.06 -45.10 1.90
CA GLN A 809 3.42 -44.59 1.78
C GLN A 809 4.35 -45.54 1.03
N ASN A 810 4.29 -46.86 1.29
CA ASN A 810 5.09 -47.83 0.55
C ASN A 810 4.71 -47.92 -0.93
N VAL A 811 3.41 -47.93 -1.29
CA VAL A 811 2.99 -47.99 -2.70
C VAL A 811 3.41 -46.74 -3.47
N VAL A 812 3.31 -45.55 -2.86
CA VAL A 812 3.82 -44.31 -3.47
C VAL A 812 5.33 -44.41 -3.70
N MET A 813 6.09 -44.87 -2.70
CA MET A 813 7.54 -45.07 -2.81
C MET A 813 7.93 -46.12 -3.88
N GLU A 814 7.17 -47.20 -4.03
CA GLU A 814 7.41 -48.23 -5.05
C GLU A 814 7.03 -47.74 -6.47
N THR A 815 5.98 -46.93 -6.60
CA THR A 815 5.56 -46.33 -7.88
C THR A 815 6.64 -45.40 -8.45
N PHE A 816 7.29 -44.60 -7.59
CA PHE A 816 8.44 -43.77 -7.98
C PHE A 816 9.72 -44.57 -8.27
N ALA A 817 9.79 -45.85 -7.93
CA ALA A 817 11.03 -46.63 -7.95
C ALA A 817 11.19 -47.57 -9.17
N TYR A 818 10.20 -47.69 -10.06
CA TYR A 818 10.13 -48.85 -10.98
C TYR A 818 9.92 -48.54 -12.47
N ASN A 819 10.96 -48.03 -13.16
CA ASN A 819 11.18 -48.33 -14.58
C ASN A 819 12.66 -48.19 -15.00
N SER A 820 13.04 -48.79 -16.13
CA SER A 820 14.42 -49.28 -16.33
C SER A 820 15.38 -48.36 -17.12
N ASP A 821 15.82 -47.25 -16.52
CA ASP A 821 17.19 -46.71 -16.69
C ASP A 821 17.55 -45.72 -15.55
N PRO A 822 18.55 -46.01 -14.68
CA PRO A 822 18.87 -45.14 -13.55
C PRO A 822 19.32 -43.72 -13.91
N ASN A 823 20.06 -43.54 -15.03
CA ASN A 823 20.62 -42.23 -15.35
C ASN A 823 19.57 -41.27 -15.91
N THR A 824 18.68 -41.77 -16.77
CA THR A 824 17.51 -41.01 -17.24
C THR A 824 16.54 -40.76 -16.07
N GLN A 825 16.28 -41.77 -15.22
CA GLN A 825 15.46 -41.59 -14.01
C GLN A 825 15.97 -40.50 -13.08
N ILE A 826 17.27 -40.37 -12.84
CA ILE A 826 17.80 -39.33 -11.93
C ILE A 826 17.51 -37.93 -12.49
N LYS A 827 17.67 -37.72 -13.80
CA LYS A 827 17.35 -36.44 -14.44
C LYS A 827 15.85 -36.15 -14.36
N ASP A 828 15.02 -37.06 -14.85
CA ASP A 828 13.56 -36.87 -14.91
C ASP A 828 12.94 -36.75 -13.51
N SER A 829 13.43 -37.52 -12.53
CA SER A 829 12.97 -37.44 -11.13
C SER A 829 13.44 -36.16 -10.45
N THR A 830 14.63 -35.65 -10.80
CA THR A 830 15.11 -34.36 -10.29
C THR A 830 14.37 -33.20 -10.96
N GLU A 831 14.00 -33.29 -12.24
CA GLU A 831 13.19 -32.29 -12.93
C GLU A 831 11.73 -32.29 -12.41
N ASN A 832 11.14 -33.45 -12.15
CA ASN A 832 9.84 -33.55 -11.48
C ASN A 832 9.91 -33.13 -9.99
N LEU A 833 10.98 -33.45 -9.25
CA LEU A 833 11.17 -32.92 -7.89
C LEU A 833 11.45 -31.42 -7.89
N ARG A 834 12.11 -30.86 -8.91
CA ARG A 834 12.24 -29.41 -9.10
C ARG A 834 10.90 -28.76 -9.41
N ALA A 835 10.05 -29.38 -10.25
CA ALA A 835 8.69 -28.90 -10.48
C ALA A 835 7.86 -28.93 -9.18
N ILE A 836 7.85 -30.06 -8.46
CA ILE A 836 7.14 -30.22 -7.18
C ILE A 836 7.72 -29.30 -6.10
N VAL A 837 9.04 -29.03 -6.08
CA VAL A 837 9.67 -28.09 -5.13
C VAL A 837 9.42 -26.64 -5.55
N ASN A 838 9.32 -26.30 -6.83
CA ASN A 838 8.94 -24.97 -7.29
C ASN A 838 7.46 -24.70 -6.97
N ASP A 839 6.59 -25.68 -7.23
CA ASP A 839 5.19 -25.65 -6.81
C ASP A 839 5.08 -25.60 -5.29
N TYR A 840 5.88 -26.36 -4.54
CA TYR A 840 5.85 -26.35 -3.07
C TYR A 840 6.52 -25.12 -2.44
N ILE A 841 7.48 -24.46 -3.10
CA ILE A 841 7.97 -23.13 -2.68
C ILE A 841 6.87 -22.10 -2.94
N THR A 842 6.24 -22.13 -4.11
CA THR A 842 5.13 -21.24 -4.47
C THR A 842 3.93 -21.45 -3.54
N LEU A 843 3.61 -22.71 -3.20
CA LEU A 843 2.54 -23.08 -2.28
C LEU A 843 2.92 -22.84 -0.82
N ALA A 844 4.13 -23.10 -0.35
CA ALA A 844 4.52 -22.78 1.03
C ALA A 844 4.58 -21.26 1.26
N ILE A 845 5.00 -20.48 0.26
CA ILE A 845 4.84 -19.01 0.25
C ILE A 845 3.37 -18.61 0.41
N VAL A 846 2.44 -19.36 -0.19
CA VAL A 846 0.97 -19.14 -0.17
C VAL A 846 0.25 -19.78 1.03
N GLU A 847 0.79 -20.83 1.67
CA GLU A 847 0.25 -21.46 2.88
C GLU A 847 0.70 -20.71 4.14
N ASP A 848 1.98 -20.29 4.22
CA ASP A 848 2.42 -19.31 5.22
C ASP A 848 1.57 -18.03 5.14
N MET A 849 1.04 -17.68 3.97
CA MET A 849 0.15 -16.51 3.79
C MET A 849 -1.25 -16.67 4.41
N TYR A 850 -1.66 -17.87 4.86
CA TYR A 850 -3.01 -18.16 5.33
C TYR A 850 -3.04 -19.06 6.58
N ASP A 851 -2.66 -18.51 7.74
CA ASP A 851 -2.84 -19.21 9.02
C ASP A 851 -3.69 -18.41 10.02
N ASP A 852 -5.00 -18.35 9.74
CA ASP A 852 -6.02 -18.42 10.81
C ASP A 852 -7.35 -19.03 10.27
N VAL A 853 -7.44 -20.36 10.36
CA VAL A 853 -8.66 -21.20 10.37
C VAL A 853 -9.78 -20.97 9.31
N ILE A 854 -9.67 -21.71 8.20
CA ILE A 854 -10.73 -22.46 7.46
C ILE A 854 -12.10 -21.78 7.13
N LEU A 855 -12.47 -21.86 5.84
CA LEU A 855 -13.81 -21.75 5.18
C LEU A 855 -14.13 -20.45 4.42
N GLY A 856 -14.75 -20.64 3.25
CA GLY A 856 -15.69 -19.67 2.67
C GLY A 856 -15.81 -19.72 1.16
N SER A 857 -14.68 -19.63 0.45
CA SER A 857 -14.59 -19.47 -1.01
C SER A 857 -13.16 -19.80 -1.45
N PHE A 858 -12.85 -20.26 -2.67
CA PHE A 858 -13.63 -20.36 -3.91
C PHE A 858 -13.31 -21.71 -4.59
N GLU A 859 -14.21 -22.67 -4.80
CA GLU A 859 -15.55 -22.59 -5.43
C GLU A 859 -15.64 -21.79 -6.76
N LYS A 860 -14.54 -21.19 -7.23
CA LYS A 860 -14.36 -20.71 -8.62
C LYS A 860 -13.27 -21.45 -9.37
N ALA A 861 -12.27 -22.04 -8.70
CA ALA A 861 -11.30 -22.93 -9.35
C ALA A 861 -12.01 -24.15 -9.97
N ILE A 862 -13.01 -24.69 -9.26
CA ILE A 862 -13.96 -25.74 -9.71
C ILE A 862 -14.77 -25.30 -10.95
N GLY A 863 -14.82 -24.00 -11.25
CA GLY A 863 -15.54 -23.43 -12.39
C GLY A 863 -14.77 -23.39 -13.72
N LEU A 864 -13.43 -23.31 -13.71
CA LEU A 864 -12.64 -23.07 -14.92
C LEU A 864 -12.04 -24.33 -15.55
N ILE A 865 -11.57 -25.32 -14.76
CA ILE A 865 -11.07 -26.60 -15.30
C ILE A 865 -12.24 -27.57 -15.52
N ARG A 866 -13.23 -27.10 -16.28
CA ARG A 866 -14.33 -27.87 -16.90
C ARG A 866 -14.42 -27.63 -18.40
N THR A 867 -13.38 -27.04 -18.99
CA THR A 867 -13.36 -26.53 -20.38
C THR A 867 -12.23 -27.12 -21.22
N ILE A 868 -11.54 -28.16 -20.73
CA ILE A 868 -10.59 -28.97 -21.51
C ILE A 868 -10.87 -30.46 -21.22
N ASP A 869 -11.78 -31.05 -21.99
CA ASP A 869 -11.88 -32.52 -22.17
C ASP A 869 -12.45 -32.82 -23.58
N VAL A 870 -11.52 -33.02 -24.52
CA VAL A 870 -11.69 -33.63 -25.85
C VAL A 870 -10.32 -34.26 -26.17
N ASP A 871 -10.15 -35.51 -26.59
CA ASP A 871 -11.10 -36.45 -27.21
C ASP A 871 -10.91 -37.89 -26.69
N LEU A 872 -12.01 -38.61 -26.41
CA LEU A 872 -12.06 -40.08 -26.54
C LEU A 872 -13.46 -40.57 -26.96
N THR A 873 -13.85 -40.21 -28.18
CA THR A 873 -15.11 -40.63 -28.81
C THR A 873 -15.13 -42.10 -29.26
N ALA A 874 -15.66 -43.01 -28.42
CA ALA A 874 -16.34 -44.26 -28.86
C ALA A 874 -17.11 -44.95 -27.71
N GLY A 875 -18.35 -45.44 -27.92
CA GLY A 875 -18.99 -46.26 -26.86
C GLY A 875 -20.46 -46.71 -26.95
N ALA A 876 -21.31 -46.10 -27.78
CA ALA A 876 -22.66 -46.57 -28.15
C ALA A 876 -23.72 -46.92 -27.03
N ALA A 877 -24.59 -45.93 -26.75
CA ALA A 877 -26.06 -46.04 -26.66
C ALA A 877 -26.78 -46.98 -25.64
N LYS A 878 -27.69 -46.40 -24.83
CA LYS A 878 -29.17 -46.66 -24.85
C LYS A 878 -29.95 -45.99 -23.71
N GLY A 879 -31.21 -45.61 -23.97
CA GLY A 879 -32.28 -45.37 -22.99
C GLY A 879 -32.24 -43.99 -22.30
N ASN A 880 -33.16 -43.03 -22.46
CA ASN A 880 -34.64 -42.99 -22.59
C ASN A 880 -35.44 -43.01 -21.27
N GLY A 881 -35.83 -41.82 -20.79
CA GLY A 881 -37.00 -41.56 -19.92
C GLY A 881 -36.78 -41.73 -18.40
N GLY A 882 -37.33 -40.83 -17.57
CA GLY A 882 -37.05 -40.85 -16.12
C GLY A 882 -37.97 -40.14 -15.11
N ASN A 883 -38.70 -39.08 -15.48
CA ASN A 883 -39.88 -38.53 -14.75
C ASN A 883 -39.70 -37.80 -13.38
N ASN A 884 -40.49 -36.72 -13.20
CA ASN A 884 -40.90 -36.04 -11.94
C ASN A 884 -39.86 -35.33 -11.05
N GLY A 885 -40.15 -34.16 -10.44
CA GLY A 885 -41.32 -33.27 -10.61
C GLY A 885 -41.61 -32.35 -9.41
N ASP A 886 -42.31 -31.23 -9.66
CA ASP A 886 -42.96 -30.29 -8.72
C ASP A 886 -42.05 -29.53 -7.71
N THR A 887 -42.27 -28.26 -7.32
CA THR A 887 -43.20 -27.17 -7.71
C THR A 887 -42.48 -25.82 -7.39
N SER A 888 -42.87 -24.62 -7.84
CA SER A 888 -44.21 -24.09 -8.21
C SER A 888 -44.12 -22.82 -9.09
N ASP A 889 -45.06 -22.72 -10.03
CA ASP A 889 -45.89 -21.57 -10.43
C ASP A 889 -45.23 -20.22 -10.84
N GLU A 890 -44.98 -20.09 -12.15
CA GLU A 890 -45.65 -19.17 -13.13
C GLU A 890 -46.13 -17.74 -12.76
N PRO A 891 -46.43 -16.86 -13.77
CA PRO A 891 -46.03 -16.81 -15.20
C PRO A 891 -45.26 -15.50 -15.51
N GLY A 892 -44.62 -15.22 -16.66
CA GLY A 892 -44.91 -15.50 -18.08
C GLY A 892 -45.18 -14.17 -18.83
N ASP A 893 -44.84 -13.94 -20.10
CA ASP A 893 -44.31 -14.84 -21.14
C ASP A 893 -43.55 -14.08 -22.26
N GLN A 894 -43.01 -14.83 -23.24
CA GLN A 894 -42.05 -14.53 -24.32
C GLN A 894 -42.39 -13.44 -25.37
N THR A 895 -41.36 -12.95 -26.07
CA THR A 895 -41.07 -13.18 -27.52
C THR A 895 -39.87 -12.30 -27.96
N SER A 896 -38.67 -12.82 -28.26
CA SER A 896 -38.19 -13.71 -29.35
C SER A 896 -37.71 -12.95 -30.61
N ASP A 897 -36.37 -12.78 -30.68
CA ASP A 897 -35.42 -12.84 -31.80
C ASP A 897 -35.85 -12.62 -33.27
N ASP A 898 -34.96 -11.99 -34.07
CA ASP A 898 -34.55 -12.54 -35.36
C ASP A 898 -33.21 -11.96 -35.90
N ALA A 899 -32.33 -12.86 -36.39
CA ALA A 899 -31.29 -12.75 -37.45
C ALA A 899 -30.26 -11.57 -37.57
N SER A 900 -29.10 -11.70 -38.27
CA SER A 900 -28.15 -12.81 -38.52
C SER A 900 -26.87 -12.34 -39.28
N ASP A 901 -25.87 -13.23 -39.36
CA ASP A 901 -24.90 -13.48 -40.47
C ASP A 901 -23.60 -12.67 -40.74
N ASP A 902 -22.66 -13.45 -41.30
CA ASP A 902 -21.53 -13.14 -42.20
C ASP A 902 -20.25 -12.44 -41.69
N THR A 903 -19.02 -12.77 -42.18
CA THR A 903 -18.63 -13.72 -43.24
C THR A 903 -17.20 -14.32 -43.10
N SER A 904 -16.99 -15.46 -43.80
CA SER A 904 -15.72 -15.91 -44.45
C SER A 904 -14.58 -16.58 -43.64
N GLY A 905 -13.71 -17.31 -44.36
CA GLY A 905 -12.55 -18.04 -43.83
C GLY A 905 -11.79 -18.89 -44.88
N GLY A 906 -10.81 -19.70 -44.43
CA GLY A 906 -9.95 -20.59 -45.26
C GLY A 906 -8.47 -20.14 -45.31
N SER A 907 -7.48 -20.96 -45.67
CA SER A 907 -7.50 -22.42 -45.99
C SER A 907 -6.09 -23.06 -46.06
N GLY A 908 -5.86 -24.13 -45.28
CA GLY A 908 -5.05 -25.32 -45.64
C GLY A 908 -3.50 -25.30 -45.60
N GLY A 909 -2.90 -26.50 -45.41
CA GLY A 909 -1.49 -26.78 -45.80
C GLY A 909 -0.66 -27.67 -44.84
N ASN A 910 -0.72 -29.00 -44.99
CA ASN A 910 0.04 -29.97 -44.16
C ASN A 910 1.58 -29.82 -44.21
N GLY A 911 2.23 -30.14 -43.08
CA GLY A 911 3.64 -30.56 -42.96
C GLY A 911 3.79 -31.58 -41.84
N ASP A 912 4.75 -32.50 -41.92
CA ASP A 912 4.89 -33.68 -41.02
C ASP A 912 6.35 -33.90 -40.60
N GLY A 913 6.56 -34.31 -39.35
CA GLY A 913 7.76 -34.99 -38.85
C GLY A 913 9.05 -34.16 -38.68
N GLY A 914 9.28 -33.62 -37.49
CA GLY A 914 10.58 -33.11 -37.04
C GLY A 914 10.46 -32.46 -35.67
N GLY A 915 11.07 -33.05 -34.63
CA GLY A 915 10.87 -32.62 -33.24
C GLY A 915 11.95 -31.66 -32.73
N GLU A 916 11.55 -30.77 -31.84
CA GLU A 916 12.37 -30.00 -30.91
C GLU A 916 11.57 -29.80 -29.59
N GLU A 917 12.08 -29.04 -28.63
CA GLU A 917 11.73 -29.16 -27.20
C GLU A 917 10.39 -28.51 -26.80
N GLU A 918 9.58 -29.20 -26.00
CA GLU A 918 8.44 -28.65 -25.25
C GLU A 918 8.33 -29.30 -23.85
N PRO A 919 8.03 -28.54 -22.78
CA PRO A 919 8.52 -27.19 -22.55
C PRO A 919 9.21 -27.05 -21.18
N LEU A 920 10.23 -26.20 -21.10
CA LEU A 920 10.53 -25.50 -19.83
C LEU A 920 9.28 -24.69 -19.45
N VAL A 921 8.95 -24.62 -18.16
CA VAL A 921 7.86 -23.75 -17.69
C VAL A 921 8.16 -22.32 -18.15
N ASP A 922 7.28 -21.76 -18.97
CA ASP A 922 7.52 -20.46 -19.62
C ASP A 922 7.28 -19.30 -18.64
N ILE A 923 8.35 -18.96 -17.91
CA ILE A 923 8.39 -17.84 -16.97
C ILE A 923 8.65 -16.51 -17.73
N GLU A 924 8.64 -16.46 -19.07
CA GLU A 924 8.76 -15.19 -19.82
C GLU A 924 7.48 -14.35 -19.79
N THR A 925 6.31 -14.97 -19.59
CA THR A 925 5.00 -14.28 -19.64
C THR A 925 4.45 -13.80 -18.30
N VAL A 926 5.18 -13.96 -17.19
CA VAL A 926 4.74 -13.53 -15.85
C VAL A 926 5.54 -12.33 -15.37
N GLU A 927 4.86 -11.19 -15.19
CA GLU A 927 5.37 -10.06 -14.39
C GLU A 927 5.58 -10.54 -12.94
N LEU A 928 6.83 -10.87 -12.58
CA LEU A 928 7.15 -11.42 -11.27
C LEU A 928 7.10 -10.37 -10.16
N TYR A 929 7.38 -9.10 -10.50
CA TYR A 929 7.33 -7.98 -9.56
C TYR A 929 5.92 -7.76 -8.96
N PRO A 930 4.83 -7.55 -9.73
CA PRO A 930 3.51 -7.25 -9.16
C PRO A 930 2.84 -8.45 -8.50
N LEU A 931 3.40 -9.66 -8.58
CA LEU A 931 2.82 -10.87 -8.01
C LEU A 931 3.51 -11.34 -6.72
N ILE A 932 4.85 -11.43 -6.70
CA ILE A 932 5.59 -11.90 -5.51
C ILE A 932 5.70 -10.77 -4.48
N PHE A 933 6.22 -9.61 -4.90
CA PHE A 933 6.51 -8.49 -4.00
C PHE A 933 5.24 -7.94 -3.35
N LYS A 934 4.23 -7.64 -4.17
CA LYS A 934 2.93 -7.15 -3.72
C LYS A 934 2.28 -8.06 -2.69
N LYS A 935 2.21 -9.38 -2.95
CA LYS A 935 1.59 -10.35 -2.02
C LYS A 935 2.40 -10.55 -0.73
N ARG A 936 3.74 -10.53 -0.80
CA ARG A 936 4.61 -10.56 0.39
C ARG A 936 4.35 -9.36 1.29
N ILE A 937 4.27 -8.15 0.72
CA ILE A 937 3.93 -6.93 1.46
C ILE A 937 2.51 -7.04 2.01
N GLU A 938 1.49 -7.24 1.16
CA GLU A 938 0.07 -7.32 1.56
C GLU A 938 -0.14 -8.26 2.75
N LYS A 939 0.54 -9.42 2.80
CA LYS A 939 0.50 -10.34 3.96
C LYS A 939 1.14 -9.76 5.23
N GLN A 940 2.30 -9.11 5.14
CA GLN A 940 2.98 -8.49 6.30
C GLN A 940 2.35 -7.14 6.73
N TYR A 941 1.39 -6.62 5.97
CA TYR A 941 0.94 -5.23 6.02
C TYR A 941 -0.42 -5.01 6.75
N TYR A 942 -1.19 -6.06 7.06
CA TYR A 942 -2.41 -5.92 7.89
C TYR A 942 -2.07 -5.75 9.39
N THR A 943 -2.54 -4.73 10.10
CA THR A 943 -3.30 -3.55 9.65
C THR A 943 -2.81 -2.32 10.40
N TYR A 944 -2.47 -1.24 9.69
CA TYR A 944 -2.49 0.09 10.30
C TYR A 944 -3.95 0.49 10.51
N LYS A 945 -4.27 0.98 11.71
CA LYS A 945 -5.53 1.66 11.97
C LYS A 945 -5.20 3.16 11.94
N PRO A 946 -5.83 3.99 11.09
CA PRO A 946 -5.51 5.40 11.04
C PRO A 946 -5.59 6.00 12.45
N LEU A 947 -4.60 6.83 12.80
CA LEU A 947 -4.60 7.57 14.06
C LEU A 947 -5.95 8.31 14.19
N PRO A 948 -6.55 8.34 15.38
CA PRO A 948 -7.85 8.97 15.56
C PRO A 948 -7.79 10.43 15.12
N THR A 949 -8.62 10.80 14.13
CA THR A 949 -8.73 12.18 13.65
C THR A 949 -9.12 13.08 14.81
N VAL A 950 -8.29 14.09 15.06
CA VAL A 950 -8.38 15.06 16.18
C VAL A 950 -9.53 16.04 15.98
#